data_AF-A0A449AFC7-F1
#
_entry.id   AF-A0A449AFC7-F1
#
_cell.length_a   1.000
_cell.length_b   1.000
_cell.length_c   1.000
_cell.angle_alpha   90.00
_cell.angle_beta   90.00
_cell.angle_gamma   90.00
#
_symmetry.space_group_name_H-M   'P 1'
#
loop_
_entity.id
_entity.type
_entity.pdbx_description
1 polymer ?
#
loop_
_entity_poly.entity_id
_entity_poly.type
_entity_poly.pdbx_seq_one_letter_code
_entity_poly.pdbx_strand_id
1 'polypeptide(L)'
;MSKKYKKIFKLLTLSPTLFLPFTAISQSTTNPGGGNSAGQGSSQQGNGSTQTPAEPPKNAEDFDSFKEISETALKQMVTRAIDNFISWVDDQKQRAEKLEEDYQKKLSKITYFNLLLNYFKKNKDKLIENPSANELNVIFPLVVGTNRNVNISKIKYNNEDFNGVWAGLSHPTDYIAPLGEGTTFEVTEKNSVNSWNKKKLEESLKKYSDDLLSKFNSLIYNEADIPKIDKDYFLNLEDDPSQNRYKINPPNGYESWDQYIISKFKPRVSKFDLEKNIELTKEEEEQQNPQPQPTPPQNDNPTNDKPSDPVNTKEVSQGIPPLNPELKWNHNTGGDLVAKFNSNPDIFFFKNPVNTRYQYKVTEVKKDGGKYIATVELSDTVNTSAKRTYQSEVKVHENNKTAALTELTYKTISKVFVDLYKSLGIDEKLDYLKLESEVVADALFQIVNSGVQLINTESFVKNYGGVQNAYADDVSLNLVTSQVQNTKGFEDNLVELTLAATKTSTINNYPFYFQIVNALNTKKDRLKARITNNNEKITKELSEKGMDISQINTFFNNLETKIYKLRKSADLSTFNVIKWYERFIENIKVVSEELILLQKVIGEVKTSNTSSVSRTSSTISPGNTLAQEKNQSSEQNSNNETQKQAYNEILKRNKEETTANGSIIRGFGISLLAVGLLASIVNAFILVKAFTMERWKQYRKLSILLATSFVVAIIVGAILLILGL
;
A
#
# COMPACT_ATOMS: atom_id res chain seq x y z
N MET A 1 39.02 36.39 -28.86
CA MET A 1 39.04 36.46 -27.38
C MET A 1 40.40 36.01 -26.85
N SER A 2 41.06 36.82 -26.00
CA SER A 2 42.41 36.51 -25.50
C SER A 2 42.41 35.39 -24.45
N LYS A 3 43.54 34.67 -24.31
CA LYS A 3 43.74 33.56 -23.35
C LYS A 3 43.38 33.94 -21.90
N LYS A 4 43.39 35.23 -21.53
CA LYS A 4 42.96 35.72 -20.21
C LYS A 4 41.46 35.58 -19.97
N TYR A 5 40.62 35.67 -21.01
CA TYR A 5 39.16 35.50 -20.91
C TYR A 5 38.73 34.03 -20.75
N LYS A 6 39.50 33.09 -21.32
CA LYS A 6 39.27 31.64 -21.11
C LYS A 6 39.55 31.18 -19.68
N LYS A 7 40.46 31.84 -18.94
CA LYS A 7 40.71 31.52 -17.52
C LYS A 7 39.60 32.03 -16.59
N ILE A 8 39.01 33.21 -16.86
CA ILE A 8 37.88 33.73 -16.09
C ILE A 8 36.61 32.88 -16.32
N PHE A 9 36.38 32.42 -17.56
CA PHE A 9 35.29 31.49 -17.85
C PHE A 9 35.51 30.10 -17.23
N LYS A 10 36.76 29.60 -17.18
CA LYS A 10 37.09 28.34 -16.49
C LYS A 10 36.99 28.41 -14.97
N LEU A 11 37.22 29.57 -14.35
CA LEU A 11 36.99 29.76 -12.91
C LEU A 11 35.50 29.91 -12.57
N LEU A 12 34.68 30.50 -13.45
CA LEU A 12 33.23 30.57 -13.27
C LEU A 12 32.50 29.23 -13.51
N THR A 13 33.11 28.28 -14.23
CA THR A 13 32.59 26.92 -14.41
C THR A 13 33.09 25.92 -13.35
N LEU A 14 33.85 26.36 -12.36
CA LEU A 14 34.38 25.54 -11.26
C LEU A 14 33.94 26.03 -9.87
N SER A 15 32.99 26.96 -9.79
CA SER A 15 32.17 27.05 -8.58
C SER A 15 31.28 25.82 -8.55
N PRO A 16 31.28 25.01 -7.47
CA PRO A 16 30.20 24.08 -7.29
C PRO A 16 28.94 24.93 -7.27
N THR A 17 28.07 24.74 -8.25
CA THR A 17 26.65 25.05 -8.08
C THR A 17 26.28 24.44 -6.74
N LEU A 18 26.13 25.30 -5.73
CA LEU A 18 25.36 25.05 -4.54
C LEU A 18 23.98 24.63 -5.04
N PHE A 19 23.82 23.34 -5.29
CA PHE A 19 22.51 22.70 -5.37
C PHE A 19 21.96 22.76 -3.96
N LEU A 20 21.34 23.89 -3.61
CA LEU A 20 20.35 23.89 -2.56
C LEU A 20 19.23 22.95 -3.02
N PRO A 21 18.86 21.94 -2.24
CA PRO A 21 17.69 21.15 -2.55
C PRO A 21 16.50 22.10 -2.54
N PHE A 22 15.82 22.25 -3.67
CA PHE A 22 14.52 22.89 -3.71
C PHE A 22 13.56 22.02 -2.89
N THR A 23 13.41 22.33 -1.60
CA THR A 23 12.24 21.95 -0.83
C THR A 23 11.06 22.74 -1.40
N ALA A 24 10.05 22.04 -1.91
CA ALA A 24 8.78 22.65 -2.25
C ALA A 24 8.19 23.27 -0.97
N ILE A 25 8.15 24.60 -0.91
CA ILE A 25 7.43 25.37 0.10
C ILE A 25 6.12 25.79 -0.55
N SER A 26 5.01 25.23 -0.09
CA SER A 26 3.67 25.73 -0.40
C SER A 26 3.40 26.95 0.48
N GLN A 27 3.46 28.16 -0.07
CA GLN A 27 2.88 29.34 0.55
C GLN A 27 1.41 29.45 0.16
N SER A 28 0.52 29.38 1.15
CA SER A 28 -0.87 29.83 1.01
C SER A 28 -0.89 31.35 1.02
N THR A 29 -1.22 31.96 -0.11
CA THR A 29 -1.58 33.38 -0.16
C THR A 29 -3.04 33.54 0.27
N THR A 30 -3.24 34.17 1.41
CA THR A 30 -4.48 34.81 1.81
C THR A 30 -4.75 36.00 0.88
N ASN A 31 -5.90 36.01 0.19
CA ASN A 31 -6.41 37.20 -0.49
C ASN A 31 -7.48 37.85 0.40
N PRO A 32 -7.33 39.12 0.82
CA PRO A 32 -8.43 39.93 1.34
C PRO A 32 -9.25 40.51 0.17
N GLY A 33 -10.55 40.70 0.40
CA GLY A 33 -11.56 41.13 -0.58
C GLY A 33 -11.33 42.53 -1.20
N GLY A 34 -12.20 43.05 -2.05
CA GLY A 34 -13.52 42.64 -2.50
C GLY A 34 -14.13 43.74 -3.37
N GLY A 35 -15.39 43.57 -3.76
CA GLY A 35 -16.25 44.57 -4.38
C GLY A 35 -16.54 44.31 -5.87
N ASN A 36 -17.72 44.60 -6.41
CA ASN A 36 -19.08 44.80 -5.90
C ASN A 36 -19.94 45.06 -7.15
N SER A 37 -21.15 44.50 -7.26
CA SER A 37 -22.36 45.08 -7.90
C SER A 37 -23.45 44.00 -7.86
N ALA A 38 -24.34 44.01 -6.85
CA ALA A 38 -25.62 44.75 -6.77
C ALA A 38 -26.70 44.14 -7.71
N GLY A 39 -27.93 43.81 -7.32
CA GLY A 39 -28.67 43.80 -6.04
C GLY A 39 -29.48 42.49 -5.97
N GLN A 40 -30.39 42.22 -5.04
CA GLN A 40 -31.38 43.11 -4.48
C GLN A 40 -32.10 42.36 -3.32
N GLY A 41 -32.35 43.06 -2.21
CA GLY A 41 -33.61 42.98 -1.45
C GLY A 41 -33.86 41.78 -0.52
N SER A 42 -33.54 41.99 0.76
CA SER A 42 -33.96 41.21 1.92
C SER A 42 -35.43 41.39 2.34
N SER A 43 -36.06 40.32 2.84
CA SER A 43 -36.86 40.37 4.08
C SER A 43 -36.83 39.01 4.78
N GLN A 44 -36.47 39.02 6.07
CA GLN A 44 -36.38 37.88 6.99
C GLN A 44 -37.75 37.22 7.23
N GLN A 45 -37.80 35.89 7.33
CA GLN A 45 -38.41 35.17 8.46
C GLN A 45 -38.04 33.68 8.42
N GLY A 46 -37.67 33.14 9.58
CA GLY A 46 -37.19 31.76 9.70
C GLY A 46 -38.28 30.69 9.62
N ASN A 47 -37.92 29.50 9.13
CA ASN A 47 -38.29 28.22 9.73
C ASN A 47 -37.46 27.09 9.08
N GLY A 48 -37.33 25.98 9.79
CA GLY A 48 -36.29 24.94 9.61
C GLY A 48 -36.04 24.41 8.20
N SER A 49 -34.77 24.12 7.90
CA SER A 49 -34.38 23.34 6.74
C SER A 49 -34.65 21.86 7.00
N THR A 50 -35.78 21.42 6.48
CA THR A 50 -36.07 20.06 6.03
C THR A 50 -34.83 19.47 5.34
N GLN A 51 -34.44 18.26 5.73
CA GLN A 51 -33.55 17.43 4.93
C GLN A 51 -34.18 17.26 3.55
N THR A 52 -33.50 17.73 2.51
CA THR A 52 -33.83 17.32 1.14
C THR A 52 -33.55 15.82 1.04
N PRO A 53 -34.53 14.98 0.67
CA PRO A 53 -34.29 13.56 0.41
C PRO A 53 -33.17 13.41 -0.64
N ALA A 54 -32.29 12.43 -0.47
CA ALA A 54 -31.35 12.05 -1.53
C ALA A 54 -32.14 11.78 -2.82
N GLU A 55 -31.71 12.39 -3.94
CA GLU A 55 -32.30 12.07 -5.25
C GLU A 55 -32.17 10.55 -5.49
N PRO A 56 -33.22 9.86 -5.98
CA PRO A 56 -33.12 8.46 -6.33
C PRO A 56 -32.03 8.24 -7.39
N PRO A 57 -31.33 7.09 -7.37
CA PRO A 57 -30.30 6.78 -8.36
C PRO A 57 -30.88 6.89 -9.78
N LYS A 58 -30.18 7.60 -10.66
CA LYS A 58 -30.56 7.85 -12.04
C LYS A 58 -29.44 7.45 -12.98
N ASN A 59 -29.79 6.94 -14.16
CA ASN A 59 -28.80 6.69 -15.20
C ASN A 59 -28.09 8.00 -15.60
N ALA A 60 -26.86 7.91 -16.07
CA ALA A 60 -26.16 9.05 -16.64
C ALA A 60 -26.93 9.66 -17.84
N GLU A 61 -26.81 10.97 -18.02
CA GLU A 61 -27.43 11.69 -19.14
C GLU A 61 -26.93 11.17 -20.50
N ASP A 62 -25.70 10.68 -20.56
CA ASP A 62 -25.03 10.16 -21.76
C ASP A 62 -25.00 8.62 -21.83
N PHE A 63 -25.86 7.93 -21.07
CA PHE A 63 -25.88 6.45 -20.99
C PHE A 63 -26.01 5.77 -22.36
N ASP A 64 -26.70 6.38 -23.33
CA ASP A 64 -26.85 5.80 -24.66
C ASP A 64 -25.50 5.60 -25.39
N SER A 65 -24.46 6.34 -24.99
CA SER A 65 -23.10 6.16 -25.53
C SER A 65 -22.35 4.95 -24.95
N PHE A 66 -22.82 4.40 -23.82
CA PHE A 66 -22.10 3.37 -23.07
C PHE A 66 -21.99 2.07 -23.84
N LYS A 67 -23.04 1.72 -24.61
CA LYS A 67 -23.05 0.51 -25.43
C LYS A 67 -21.91 0.51 -26.43
N GLU A 68 -21.76 1.59 -27.18
CA GLU A 68 -20.70 1.72 -28.19
C GLU A 68 -19.30 1.70 -27.57
N ILE A 69 -19.13 2.37 -26.41
CA ILE A 69 -17.88 2.37 -25.64
C ILE A 69 -17.51 0.94 -25.20
N SER A 70 -18.45 0.23 -24.59
CA SER A 70 -18.26 -1.14 -24.12
C SER A 70 -18.01 -2.14 -25.25
N GLU A 71 -18.79 -2.09 -26.33
CA GLU A 71 -18.61 -2.98 -27.49
C GLU A 71 -17.26 -2.75 -28.17
N THR A 72 -16.84 -1.49 -28.32
CA THR A 72 -15.54 -1.14 -28.88
C THR A 72 -14.40 -1.62 -27.98
N ALA A 73 -14.48 -1.37 -26.67
CA ALA A 73 -13.49 -1.81 -25.71
C ALA A 73 -13.38 -3.34 -25.68
N LEU A 74 -14.51 -4.05 -25.67
CA LEU A 74 -14.59 -5.51 -25.68
C LEU A 74 -13.91 -6.09 -26.92
N LYS A 75 -14.26 -5.58 -28.10
CA LYS A 75 -13.65 -6.03 -29.36
C LYS A 75 -12.14 -5.84 -29.36
N GLN A 76 -11.65 -4.68 -28.88
CA GLN A 76 -10.23 -4.38 -28.81
C GLN A 76 -9.47 -5.29 -27.83
N MET A 77 -10.00 -5.47 -26.61
CA MET A 77 -9.35 -6.28 -25.59
C MET A 77 -9.31 -7.76 -25.97
N VAL A 78 -10.39 -8.32 -26.53
CA VAL A 78 -10.45 -9.72 -26.99
C VAL A 78 -9.51 -9.95 -28.16
N THR A 79 -9.46 -9.02 -29.12
CA THR A 79 -8.51 -9.09 -30.25
C THR A 79 -7.07 -9.18 -29.74
N ARG A 80 -6.67 -8.26 -28.85
CA ARG A 80 -5.32 -8.25 -28.27
C ARG A 80 -5.03 -9.51 -27.46
N ALA A 81 -5.99 -9.98 -26.67
CA ALA A 81 -5.83 -11.17 -25.84
C ALA A 81 -5.59 -12.42 -26.70
N ILE A 82 -6.40 -12.63 -27.74
CA ILE A 82 -6.26 -13.76 -28.67
C ILE A 82 -4.95 -13.68 -29.45
N ASP A 83 -4.58 -12.51 -29.96
CA ASP A 83 -3.33 -12.34 -30.71
C ASP A 83 -2.10 -12.62 -29.86
N ASN A 84 -2.07 -12.08 -28.64
CA ASN A 84 -1.00 -12.35 -27.68
C ASN A 84 -0.95 -13.84 -27.30
N PHE A 85 -2.10 -14.48 -27.11
CA PHE A 85 -2.16 -15.90 -26.80
C PHE A 85 -1.65 -16.77 -27.94
N ILE A 86 -2.08 -16.52 -29.18
CA ILE A 86 -1.60 -17.25 -30.36
C ILE A 86 -0.07 -17.13 -30.47
N SER A 87 0.47 -15.92 -30.29
CA SER A 87 1.92 -15.71 -30.29
C SER A 87 2.62 -16.44 -29.16
N TRP A 88 2.03 -16.42 -27.96
CA TRP A 88 2.59 -17.08 -26.78
C TRP A 88 2.60 -18.61 -26.95
N VAL A 89 1.50 -19.22 -27.43
CA VAL A 89 1.43 -20.66 -27.66
C VAL A 89 2.42 -21.09 -28.74
N ASP A 90 2.62 -20.30 -29.79
CA ASP A 90 3.61 -20.60 -30.83
C ASP A 90 5.04 -20.64 -30.26
N ASP A 91 5.42 -19.67 -29.42
CA ASP A 91 6.70 -19.65 -28.70
C ASP A 91 6.82 -20.86 -27.73
N GLN A 92 5.78 -21.16 -26.96
CA GLN A 92 5.79 -22.31 -26.04
C GLN A 92 5.93 -23.64 -26.78
N LYS A 93 5.30 -23.78 -27.95
CA LYS A 93 5.46 -24.94 -28.82
C LYS A 93 6.90 -25.10 -29.31
N GLN A 94 7.50 -24.02 -29.83
CA GLN A 94 8.90 -24.05 -30.28
C GLN A 94 9.87 -24.38 -29.15
N ARG A 95 9.59 -23.95 -27.92
CA ARG A 95 10.35 -24.35 -26.72
C ARG A 95 10.16 -25.83 -26.41
N ALA A 96 8.94 -26.33 -26.43
CA ALA A 96 8.64 -27.74 -26.17
C ALA A 96 9.33 -28.68 -27.19
N GLU A 97 9.43 -28.27 -28.45
CA GLU A 97 10.18 -29.00 -29.49
C GLU A 97 11.68 -29.16 -29.18
N LYS A 98 12.26 -28.25 -28.39
CA LYS A 98 13.68 -28.23 -28.03
C LYS A 98 13.99 -28.88 -26.68
N LEU A 99 12.98 -29.27 -25.90
CA LEU A 99 13.20 -29.91 -24.60
C LEU A 99 13.71 -31.35 -24.76
N GLU A 100 14.71 -31.70 -23.94
CA GLU A 100 15.12 -33.08 -23.67
C GLU A 100 14.21 -33.67 -22.57
N GLU A 101 12.96 -33.96 -22.95
CA GLU A 101 11.96 -34.61 -22.10
C GLU A 101 11.65 -36.02 -22.62
N ASP A 102 10.99 -36.81 -21.77
CA ASP A 102 10.33 -38.06 -22.18
C ASP A 102 9.48 -37.85 -23.43
N TYR A 103 9.65 -38.72 -24.43
CA TYR A 103 9.05 -38.56 -25.76
C TYR A 103 7.53 -38.46 -25.72
N GLN A 104 6.86 -39.24 -24.87
CA GLN A 104 5.39 -39.21 -24.77
C GLN A 104 4.92 -37.89 -24.16
N LYS A 105 5.57 -37.40 -23.09
CA LYS A 105 5.23 -36.09 -22.48
C LYS A 105 5.45 -34.94 -23.44
N LYS A 106 6.60 -34.93 -24.14
CA LYS A 106 6.94 -33.92 -25.14
C LYS A 106 5.91 -33.89 -26.26
N LEU A 107 5.56 -35.06 -26.81
CA LEU A 107 4.59 -35.17 -27.88
C LEU A 107 3.19 -34.73 -27.43
N SER A 108 2.73 -35.16 -26.24
CA SER A 108 1.49 -34.68 -25.62
C SER A 108 1.40 -33.16 -25.54
N LYS A 109 2.48 -32.51 -25.09
CA LYS A 109 2.56 -31.06 -24.93
C LYS A 109 2.52 -30.33 -26.27
N ILE A 110 3.30 -30.80 -27.25
CA ILE A 110 3.30 -30.23 -28.61
C ILE A 110 1.93 -30.43 -29.29
N THR A 111 1.33 -31.60 -29.15
CA THR A 111 -0.02 -31.89 -29.67
C THR A 111 -1.05 -30.93 -29.08
N TYR A 112 -1.05 -30.74 -27.76
CA TYR A 112 -1.99 -29.82 -27.11
C TYR A 112 -1.80 -28.37 -27.55
N PHE A 113 -0.55 -27.89 -27.70
CA PHE A 113 -0.30 -26.57 -28.25
C PHE A 113 -0.79 -26.41 -29.70
N ASN A 114 -0.62 -27.43 -30.55
CA ASN A 114 -1.17 -27.41 -31.92
C ASN A 114 -2.70 -27.34 -31.92
N LEU A 115 -3.36 -28.07 -31.01
CA LEU A 115 -4.82 -28.05 -30.88
C LEU A 115 -5.32 -26.66 -30.43
N LEU A 116 -4.66 -26.05 -29.44
CA LEU A 116 -4.95 -24.68 -29.01
C LEU A 116 -4.75 -23.66 -30.14
N LEU A 117 -3.62 -23.73 -30.86
CA LEU A 117 -3.36 -22.85 -32.01
C LEU A 117 -4.43 -23.00 -33.09
N ASN A 118 -4.82 -24.24 -33.42
CA ASN A 118 -5.84 -24.50 -34.42
C ASN A 118 -7.20 -23.93 -34.00
N TYR A 119 -7.63 -24.19 -32.76
CA TYR A 119 -8.90 -23.68 -32.23
C TYR A 119 -8.96 -22.16 -32.27
N PHE A 120 -7.97 -21.46 -31.73
CA PHE A 120 -7.99 -19.99 -31.65
C PHE A 120 -7.78 -19.32 -33.01
N LYS A 121 -6.99 -19.90 -33.93
CA LYS A 121 -6.86 -19.36 -35.30
C LYS A 121 -8.14 -19.55 -36.12
N LYS A 122 -8.74 -20.75 -36.06
CA LYS A 122 -9.97 -21.09 -36.78
C LYS A 122 -11.17 -20.27 -36.31
N ASN A 123 -11.26 -20.00 -35.00
CA ASN A 123 -12.41 -19.33 -34.40
C ASN A 123 -12.16 -17.85 -34.08
N LYS A 124 -11.00 -17.28 -34.44
CA LYS A 124 -10.58 -15.91 -34.09
C LYS A 124 -11.67 -14.87 -34.35
N ASP A 125 -12.15 -14.80 -35.59
CA ASP A 125 -13.11 -13.75 -35.99
C ASP A 125 -14.43 -13.88 -35.24
N LYS A 126 -14.91 -15.11 -35.03
CA LYS A 126 -16.13 -15.40 -34.26
C LYS A 126 -15.98 -15.03 -32.78
N LEU A 127 -14.83 -15.35 -32.20
CA LEU A 127 -14.51 -15.01 -30.80
C LEU A 127 -14.39 -13.49 -30.61
N ILE A 128 -13.92 -12.75 -31.61
CA ILE A 128 -13.84 -11.27 -31.57
C ILE A 128 -15.22 -10.64 -31.75
N GLU A 129 -16.03 -11.15 -32.67
CA GLU A 129 -17.34 -10.60 -33.00
C GLU A 129 -18.37 -10.87 -31.90
N ASN A 130 -18.39 -12.09 -31.36
CA ASN A 130 -19.30 -12.47 -30.28
C ASN A 130 -18.64 -13.50 -29.35
N PRO A 131 -17.84 -13.05 -28.36
CA PRO A 131 -17.11 -13.93 -27.46
C PRO A 131 -18.01 -14.94 -26.74
N SER A 132 -19.10 -14.47 -26.12
CA SER A 132 -19.98 -15.30 -25.29
C SER A 132 -20.76 -16.33 -26.10
N ALA A 133 -21.19 -16.00 -27.32
CA ALA A 133 -21.81 -16.97 -28.22
C ALA A 133 -20.83 -18.06 -28.69
N ASN A 134 -19.53 -17.83 -28.52
CA ASN A 134 -18.46 -18.78 -28.83
C ASN A 134 -17.76 -19.27 -27.54
N GLU A 135 -18.49 -19.30 -26.42
CA GLU A 135 -18.07 -19.89 -25.14
C GLU A 135 -16.91 -19.18 -24.43
N LEU A 136 -16.49 -18.00 -24.93
CA LEU A 136 -15.55 -17.11 -24.27
C LEU A 136 -16.33 -16.06 -23.46
N ASN A 137 -16.69 -16.43 -22.24
CA ASN A 137 -17.59 -15.65 -21.38
C ASN A 137 -16.92 -14.40 -20.78
N VAL A 138 -16.78 -13.34 -21.58
CA VAL A 138 -16.33 -11.99 -21.18
C VAL A 138 -17.51 -11.01 -21.23
N ILE A 139 -18.47 -11.21 -20.33
CA ILE A 139 -19.82 -10.65 -20.41
C ILE A 139 -19.90 -9.29 -19.70
N PHE A 140 -19.12 -9.10 -18.64
CA PHE A 140 -19.18 -7.93 -17.77
C PHE A 140 -19.17 -6.57 -18.52
N PRO A 141 -18.28 -6.33 -19.51
CA PRO A 141 -18.30 -5.08 -20.26
C PRO A 141 -19.66 -4.71 -20.85
N LEU A 142 -20.42 -5.70 -21.32
CA LEU A 142 -21.75 -5.50 -21.87
C LEU A 142 -22.82 -5.35 -20.78
N VAL A 143 -22.65 -5.99 -19.62
CA VAL A 143 -23.56 -5.82 -18.47
C VAL A 143 -23.68 -4.35 -18.12
N VAL A 144 -22.54 -3.68 -17.89
CA VAL A 144 -22.50 -2.27 -17.48
C VAL A 144 -22.74 -1.30 -18.64
N GLY A 145 -22.46 -1.72 -19.88
CA GLY A 145 -22.55 -0.88 -21.07
C GLY A 145 -23.94 -0.81 -21.71
N THR A 146 -24.76 -1.86 -21.57
CA THR A 146 -26.03 -1.96 -22.33
C THR A 146 -27.28 -1.93 -21.46
N ASN A 147 -27.15 -2.19 -20.15
CA ASN A 147 -28.28 -2.32 -19.25
C ASN A 147 -28.48 -1.06 -18.41
N ARG A 148 -29.56 -0.31 -18.67
CA ARG A 148 -30.00 0.80 -17.81
C ARG A 148 -30.44 0.34 -16.42
N ASN A 149 -30.90 -0.91 -16.34
CA ASN A 149 -31.29 -1.58 -15.09
C ASN A 149 -30.68 -2.97 -15.05
N VAL A 150 -30.23 -3.40 -13.89
CA VAL A 150 -29.62 -4.70 -13.64
C VAL A 150 -30.33 -5.42 -12.50
N ASN A 151 -30.19 -6.74 -12.46
CA ASN A 151 -30.49 -7.55 -11.29
C ASN A 151 -29.18 -7.80 -10.52
N ILE A 152 -29.21 -7.65 -9.21
CA ILE A 152 -28.12 -8.11 -8.35
C ILE A 152 -28.43 -9.54 -7.96
N SER A 153 -27.50 -10.44 -8.25
CA SER A 153 -27.69 -11.88 -8.12
C SER A 153 -26.61 -12.53 -7.27
N LYS A 154 -27.00 -13.59 -6.57
CA LYS A 154 -26.13 -14.63 -6.06
C LYS A 154 -26.08 -15.76 -7.08
N ILE A 155 -24.89 -16.08 -7.56
CA ILE A 155 -24.65 -17.11 -8.57
C ILE A 155 -23.78 -18.19 -7.96
N LYS A 156 -24.23 -19.44 -8.00
CA LYS A 156 -23.37 -20.59 -7.66
C LYS A 156 -22.89 -21.25 -8.94
N TYR A 157 -21.58 -21.20 -9.18
CA TYR A 157 -20.95 -21.71 -10.40
C TYR A 157 -19.71 -22.53 -10.04
N ASN A 158 -19.58 -23.75 -10.57
CA ASN A 158 -18.47 -24.68 -10.27
C ASN A 158 -18.17 -24.87 -8.78
N ASN A 159 -19.23 -25.06 -7.97
CA ASN A 159 -19.16 -25.21 -6.50
C ASN A 159 -18.64 -23.99 -5.74
N GLU A 160 -18.55 -22.83 -6.38
CA GLU A 160 -18.20 -21.56 -5.74
C GLU A 160 -19.41 -20.60 -5.75
N ASP A 161 -19.54 -19.81 -4.68
CA ASP A 161 -20.61 -18.82 -4.52
C ASP A 161 -20.10 -17.41 -4.86
N PHE A 162 -20.76 -16.77 -5.83
CA PHE A 162 -20.51 -15.40 -6.28
C PHE A 162 -21.66 -14.51 -5.84
N ASN A 163 -21.43 -13.70 -4.79
CA ASN A 163 -22.46 -12.85 -4.19
C ASN A 163 -22.32 -11.39 -4.65
N GLY A 164 -23.41 -10.83 -5.19
CA GLY A 164 -23.48 -9.43 -5.63
C GLY A 164 -23.11 -9.25 -7.10
N VAL A 165 -23.38 -10.24 -7.95
CA VAL A 165 -23.11 -10.16 -9.39
C VAL A 165 -24.18 -9.32 -10.06
N TRP A 166 -23.77 -8.30 -10.80
CA TRP A 166 -24.67 -7.55 -11.67
C TRP A 166 -24.99 -8.38 -12.91
N ALA A 167 -26.27 -8.58 -13.18
CA ALA A 167 -26.77 -9.31 -14.34
C ALA A 167 -27.80 -8.43 -15.08
N GLY A 168 -27.72 -8.41 -16.41
CA GLY A 168 -28.76 -7.78 -17.24
C GLY A 168 -30.10 -8.51 -17.14
N LEU A 169 -31.13 -7.90 -17.71
CA LEU A 169 -32.49 -8.46 -17.69
C LEU A 169 -32.75 -9.46 -18.81
N SER A 170 -31.81 -9.59 -19.75
CA SER A 170 -31.90 -10.46 -20.91
C SER A 170 -30.54 -10.95 -21.39
N HIS A 171 -30.58 -11.99 -22.20
CA HIS A 171 -29.43 -12.60 -22.85
C HIS A 171 -28.68 -11.58 -23.75
N PRO A 172 -27.33 -11.60 -23.78
CA PRO A 172 -26.40 -12.47 -23.06
C PRO A 172 -25.96 -11.95 -21.69
N THR A 173 -26.42 -10.76 -21.29
CA THR A 173 -25.95 -10.09 -20.07
C THR A 173 -26.55 -10.62 -18.78
N ASP A 174 -27.56 -11.50 -18.87
CA ASP A 174 -28.21 -12.16 -17.73
C ASP A 174 -27.39 -13.30 -17.11
N TYR A 175 -26.27 -13.69 -17.72
CA TYR A 175 -25.42 -14.82 -17.34
C TYR A 175 -26.07 -16.22 -17.38
N ILE A 176 -27.39 -16.33 -17.57
CA ILE A 176 -28.14 -17.59 -17.49
C ILE A 176 -27.66 -18.58 -18.55
N ALA A 177 -27.78 -18.21 -19.83
CA ALA A 177 -27.36 -19.10 -20.91
C ALA A 177 -25.83 -19.27 -21.00
N PRO A 178 -24.99 -18.22 -20.82
CA PRO A 178 -23.54 -18.38 -20.91
C PRO A 178 -22.92 -19.31 -19.86
N LEU A 179 -23.45 -19.34 -18.63
CA LEU A 179 -22.93 -20.21 -17.56
C LEU A 179 -23.46 -21.65 -17.65
N GLY A 180 -24.67 -21.83 -18.19
CA GLY A 180 -25.22 -23.15 -18.53
C GLY A 180 -25.72 -23.97 -17.34
N GLU A 181 -26.04 -25.24 -17.63
CA GLU A 181 -26.65 -26.19 -16.68
C GLU A 181 -25.77 -26.45 -15.45
N GLY A 182 -26.40 -26.61 -14.28
CA GLY A 182 -25.72 -26.78 -12.99
C GLY A 182 -25.38 -25.48 -12.27
N THR A 183 -25.62 -24.32 -12.90
CA THR A 183 -25.51 -23.00 -12.27
C THR A 183 -26.83 -22.63 -11.59
N THR A 184 -26.79 -22.17 -10.34
CA THR A 184 -27.99 -21.65 -9.66
C THR A 184 -27.94 -20.13 -9.58
N PHE A 185 -29.06 -19.49 -9.92
CA PHE A 185 -29.22 -18.04 -9.89
C PHE A 185 -30.28 -17.66 -8.86
N GLU A 186 -29.91 -16.82 -7.90
CA GLU A 186 -30.81 -16.22 -6.93
C GLU A 186 -30.73 -14.71 -7.07
N VAL A 187 -31.81 -14.07 -7.54
CA VAL A 187 -31.85 -12.60 -7.66
C VAL A 187 -32.12 -12.01 -6.28
N THR A 188 -31.13 -11.33 -5.71
CA THR A 188 -31.21 -10.67 -4.40
C THR A 188 -31.80 -9.27 -4.51
N GLU A 189 -31.59 -8.58 -5.63
CA GLU A 189 -32.22 -7.28 -5.92
C GLU A 189 -32.65 -7.20 -7.39
N LYS A 190 -33.84 -6.67 -7.67
CA LYS A 190 -34.43 -6.61 -9.02
C LYS A 190 -34.42 -5.19 -9.56
N ASN A 191 -34.11 -5.05 -10.85
CA ASN A 191 -34.23 -3.79 -11.60
C ASN A 191 -33.49 -2.59 -10.97
N SER A 192 -32.39 -2.82 -10.27
CA SER A 192 -31.51 -1.78 -9.74
C SER A 192 -31.02 -0.87 -10.88
N VAL A 193 -31.03 0.44 -10.66
CA VAL A 193 -30.63 1.41 -11.69
C VAL A 193 -29.12 1.34 -11.89
N ASN A 194 -28.67 1.25 -13.15
CA ASN A 194 -27.26 1.37 -13.48
C ASN A 194 -26.83 2.83 -13.33
N SER A 195 -26.16 3.04 -12.20
CA SER A 195 -25.51 4.23 -11.71
C SER A 195 -24.48 4.95 -12.56
N TRP A 196 -23.81 4.17 -13.42
CA TRP A 196 -22.46 4.47 -13.87
C TRP A 196 -22.43 5.79 -14.64
N ASN A 197 -21.40 6.61 -14.40
CA ASN A 197 -21.05 7.70 -15.31
C ASN A 197 -20.00 7.24 -16.32
N LYS A 198 -19.84 7.99 -17.41
CA LYS A 198 -18.94 7.64 -18.51
C LYS A 198 -17.49 7.40 -18.05
N LYS A 199 -16.99 8.23 -17.13
CA LYS A 199 -15.62 8.10 -16.60
C LYS A 199 -15.44 6.76 -15.88
N LYS A 200 -16.39 6.39 -15.01
CA LYS A 200 -16.36 5.11 -14.28
C LYS A 200 -16.41 3.93 -15.26
N LEU A 201 -17.24 4.01 -16.29
CA LEU A 201 -17.28 2.99 -17.34
C LEU A 201 -15.90 2.82 -18.00
N GLU A 202 -15.30 3.90 -18.49
CA GLU A 202 -14.01 3.86 -19.18
C GLU A 202 -12.88 3.33 -18.27
N GLU A 203 -12.82 3.76 -17.02
CA GLU A 203 -11.83 3.30 -16.04
C GLU A 203 -12.00 1.80 -15.71
N SER A 204 -13.24 1.34 -15.50
CA SER A 204 -13.55 -0.06 -15.23
C SER A 204 -13.26 -0.96 -16.44
N LEU A 205 -13.62 -0.53 -17.65
CA LEU A 205 -13.30 -1.26 -18.88
C LEU A 205 -11.79 -1.36 -19.11
N LYS A 206 -11.04 -0.30 -18.80
CA LYS A 206 -9.58 -0.32 -18.86
C LYS A 206 -9.01 -1.33 -17.86
N LYS A 207 -9.45 -1.29 -16.59
CA LYS A 207 -8.99 -2.22 -15.55
C LYS A 207 -9.31 -3.68 -15.92
N TYR A 208 -10.54 -3.94 -16.37
CA TYR A 208 -10.94 -5.26 -16.87
C TYR A 208 -10.03 -5.74 -18.02
N SER A 209 -9.76 -4.86 -19.00
CA SER A 209 -8.88 -5.18 -20.14
C SER A 209 -7.44 -5.48 -19.71
N ASP A 210 -6.86 -4.68 -18.81
CA ASP A 210 -5.49 -4.89 -18.31
C ASP A 210 -5.38 -6.24 -17.56
N ASP A 211 -6.38 -6.56 -16.72
CA ASP A 211 -6.44 -7.81 -15.99
C ASP A 211 -6.64 -9.02 -16.92
N LEU A 212 -7.56 -8.92 -17.88
CA LEU A 212 -7.80 -9.95 -18.88
C LEU A 212 -6.50 -10.25 -19.62
N LEU A 213 -5.83 -9.22 -20.17
CA LEU A 213 -4.59 -9.38 -20.93
C LEU A 213 -3.48 -10.03 -20.08
N SER A 214 -3.36 -9.65 -18.81
CA SER A 214 -2.33 -10.22 -17.92
C SER A 214 -2.57 -11.69 -17.57
N LYS A 215 -3.83 -12.12 -17.45
CA LYS A 215 -4.20 -13.48 -17.02
C LYS A 215 -4.57 -14.41 -18.17
N PHE A 216 -4.83 -13.89 -19.38
CA PHE A 216 -5.46 -14.63 -20.47
C PHE A 216 -4.77 -15.96 -20.76
N ASN A 217 -3.43 -15.98 -20.85
CA ASN A 217 -2.68 -17.21 -21.12
C ASN A 217 -2.94 -18.29 -20.07
N SER A 218 -3.02 -17.93 -18.79
CA SER A 218 -3.32 -18.86 -17.68
C SER A 218 -4.80 -19.24 -17.56
N LEU A 219 -5.71 -18.40 -18.07
CA LEU A 219 -7.14 -18.72 -18.15
C LEU A 219 -7.40 -19.77 -19.25
N ILE A 220 -6.66 -19.71 -20.35
CA ILE A 220 -6.82 -20.66 -21.45
C ILE A 220 -5.97 -21.93 -21.23
N TYR A 221 -4.70 -21.81 -20.87
CA TYR A 221 -3.76 -22.94 -20.76
C TYR A 221 -3.39 -23.24 -19.29
N ASN A 222 -3.45 -24.52 -18.92
CA ASN A 222 -2.86 -25.08 -17.71
C ASN A 222 -2.17 -26.39 -18.06
N GLU A 223 -1.00 -26.67 -17.46
CA GLU A 223 -0.26 -27.92 -17.71
C GLU A 223 -1.04 -29.18 -17.29
N ALA A 224 -1.92 -29.06 -16.29
CA ALA A 224 -2.82 -30.14 -15.88
C ALA A 224 -3.88 -30.50 -16.93
N ASP A 225 -4.13 -29.61 -17.90
CA ASP A 225 -5.09 -29.84 -18.99
C ASP A 225 -4.45 -30.57 -20.17
N ILE A 226 -3.16 -30.87 -20.14
CA ILE A 226 -2.49 -31.60 -21.23
C ILE A 226 -2.95 -33.06 -21.19
N PRO A 227 -3.65 -33.55 -22.24
CA PRO A 227 -4.02 -34.95 -22.31
C PRO A 227 -2.77 -35.82 -22.55
N LYS A 228 -2.74 -36.99 -21.93
CA LYS A 228 -1.63 -37.94 -22.04
C LYS A 228 -1.88 -38.95 -23.16
N ILE A 229 -0.87 -39.14 -24.01
CA ILE A 229 -0.88 -40.21 -25.04
C ILE A 229 -1.02 -41.57 -24.35
N ASP A 230 -1.75 -42.48 -25.00
CA ASP A 230 -2.04 -43.85 -24.56
C ASP A 230 -2.85 -43.97 -23.27
N LYS A 231 -3.31 -42.83 -22.72
CA LYS A 231 -4.18 -42.78 -21.55
C LYS A 231 -5.46 -42.00 -21.85
N ASP A 232 -5.29 -40.75 -22.28
CA ASP A 232 -6.40 -39.83 -22.51
C ASP A 232 -6.73 -39.76 -24.02
N TYR A 233 -5.77 -39.98 -24.91
CA TYR A 233 -6.00 -40.13 -26.35
C TYR A 233 -5.00 -41.07 -27.00
N PHE A 234 -5.35 -41.58 -28.19
CA PHE A 234 -4.54 -42.55 -28.94
C PHE A 234 -4.16 -42.02 -30.32
N LEU A 235 -2.99 -42.44 -30.81
CA LEU A 235 -2.51 -42.17 -32.16
C LEU A 235 -2.96 -43.30 -33.09
N ASN A 236 -3.90 -43.02 -33.98
CA ASN A 236 -4.39 -43.98 -34.97
C ASN A 236 -3.79 -43.67 -36.34
N LEU A 237 -3.14 -44.64 -36.98
CA LEU A 237 -2.66 -44.48 -38.36
C LEU A 237 -3.87 -44.39 -39.32
N GLU A 238 -3.83 -43.49 -40.30
CA GLU A 238 -4.84 -43.48 -41.37
C GLU A 238 -4.74 -44.76 -42.21
N ASP A 239 -5.89 -45.29 -42.63
CA ASP A 239 -6.00 -46.52 -43.44
C ASP A 239 -5.39 -46.38 -44.85
N ASP A 240 -5.07 -45.16 -45.30
CA ASP A 240 -4.39 -44.88 -46.56
C ASP A 240 -2.86 -44.77 -46.33
N PRO A 241 -2.07 -45.81 -46.69
CA PRO A 241 -0.63 -45.84 -46.47
C PRO A 241 0.14 -44.79 -47.28
N SER A 242 -0.50 -44.14 -48.28
CA SER A 242 0.15 -43.16 -49.16
C SER A 242 0.31 -41.78 -48.53
N GLN A 243 -0.39 -41.50 -47.43
CA GLN A 243 -0.44 -40.16 -46.82
C GLN A 243 0.42 -40.02 -45.55
N ASN A 244 0.90 -41.12 -44.94
CA ASN A 244 1.69 -41.11 -43.70
C ASN A 244 1.13 -40.15 -42.62
N ARG A 245 -0.20 -40.15 -42.44
CA ARG A 245 -0.88 -39.31 -41.44
C ARG A 245 -1.38 -40.14 -40.26
N TYR A 246 -1.35 -39.54 -39.08
CA TYR A 246 -1.99 -40.06 -37.87
C TYR A 246 -3.20 -39.18 -37.51
N LYS A 247 -4.27 -39.81 -37.04
CA LYS A 247 -5.45 -39.17 -36.43
C LYS A 247 -5.39 -39.30 -34.91
N ILE A 248 -5.83 -38.25 -34.23
CA ILE A 248 -5.99 -38.20 -32.78
C ILE A 248 -7.45 -37.96 -32.42
N ASN A 249 -7.99 -38.79 -31.55
CA ASN A 249 -9.35 -38.64 -31.02
C ASN A 249 -9.32 -37.75 -29.76
N PRO A 250 -10.38 -36.98 -29.49
CA PRO A 250 -10.48 -36.25 -28.22
C PRO A 250 -10.58 -37.22 -27.02
N PRO A 251 -10.32 -36.76 -25.79
CA PRO A 251 -10.45 -37.58 -24.61
C PRO A 251 -11.87 -38.12 -24.39
N ASN A 252 -11.96 -39.24 -23.66
CA ASN A 252 -13.23 -39.88 -23.34
C ASN A 252 -14.22 -38.88 -22.70
N GLY A 253 -15.46 -38.86 -23.20
CA GLY A 253 -16.50 -37.93 -22.75
C GLY A 253 -16.61 -36.64 -23.58
N TYR A 254 -15.82 -36.49 -24.64
CA TYR A 254 -15.87 -35.34 -25.55
C TYR A 254 -16.07 -35.78 -27.00
N GLU A 255 -16.97 -35.11 -27.72
CA GLU A 255 -17.28 -35.35 -29.13
C GLU A 255 -16.23 -34.76 -30.08
N SER A 256 -15.52 -33.71 -29.64
CA SER A 256 -14.48 -33.04 -30.43
C SER A 256 -13.40 -32.41 -29.57
N TRP A 257 -12.25 -32.12 -30.19
CA TRP A 257 -11.19 -31.35 -29.54
C TRP A 257 -11.60 -29.91 -29.23
N ASP A 258 -12.46 -29.31 -30.06
CA ASP A 258 -13.03 -27.98 -29.81
C ASP A 258 -13.84 -28.01 -28.49
N GLN A 259 -14.67 -29.04 -28.28
CA GLN A 259 -15.43 -29.24 -27.04
C GLN A 259 -14.52 -29.46 -25.83
N TYR A 260 -13.45 -30.26 -26.00
CA TYR A 260 -12.45 -30.46 -24.94
C TYR A 260 -11.80 -29.14 -24.52
N ILE A 261 -11.30 -28.36 -25.47
CA ILE A 261 -10.63 -27.07 -25.22
C ILE A 261 -11.59 -26.10 -24.52
N ILE A 262 -12.82 -25.96 -25.02
CA ILE A 262 -13.86 -25.13 -24.41
C ILE A 262 -14.10 -25.53 -22.97
N SER A 263 -14.22 -26.83 -22.68
CA SER A 263 -14.48 -27.31 -21.32
C SER A 263 -13.37 -26.96 -20.31
N LYS A 264 -12.15 -26.67 -20.79
CA LYS A 264 -11.02 -26.28 -19.92
C LYS A 264 -11.00 -24.81 -19.61
N PHE A 265 -11.16 -23.96 -20.63
CA PHE A 265 -11.05 -22.52 -20.44
C PHE A 265 -12.36 -21.87 -20.01
N LYS A 266 -13.54 -22.35 -20.47
CA LYS A 266 -14.83 -21.74 -20.16
C LYS A 266 -15.07 -21.58 -18.64
N PRO A 267 -14.82 -22.60 -17.79
CA PRO A 267 -14.88 -22.46 -16.34
C PRO A 267 -14.01 -21.32 -15.77
N ARG A 268 -12.76 -21.22 -16.24
CA ARG A 268 -11.77 -20.26 -15.74
C ARG A 268 -12.09 -18.84 -16.18
N VAL A 269 -12.49 -18.67 -17.44
CA VAL A 269 -12.88 -17.36 -17.99
C VAL A 269 -14.18 -16.87 -17.37
N SER A 270 -15.18 -17.75 -17.21
CA SER A 270 -16.44 -17.40 -16.56
C SER A 270 -16.24 -16.99 -15.11
N LYS A 271 -15.40 -17.71 -14.37
CA LYS A 271 -15.01 -17.34 -13.01
C LYS A 271 -14.32 -15.97 -12.97
N PHE A 272 -13.35 -15.74 -13.86
CA PHE A 272 -12.69 -14.44 -13.98
C PHE A 272 -13.69 -13.30 -14.24
N ASP A 273 -14.65 -13.50 -15.15
CA ASP A 273 -15.66 -12.49 -15.48
C ASP A 273 -16.60 -12.20 -14.30
N LEU A 274 -17.03 -13.23 -13.56
CA LEU A 274 -17.84 -13.08 -12.34
C LEU A 274 -17.08 -12.38 -11.21
N GLU A 275 -15.80 -12.72 -11.00
CA GLU A 275 -14.92 -12.06 -10.04
C GLU A 275 -14.76 -10.57 -10.38
N LYS A 276 -14.52 -10.26 -11.66
CA LYS A 276 -14.35 -8.88 -12.12
C LYS A 276 -15.64 -8.10 -12.09
N ASN A 277 -16.76 -8.73 -12.40
CA ASN A 277 -18.08 -8.16 -12.24
C ASN A 277 -18.28 -7.70 -10.78
N ILE A 278 -18.07 -8.60 -9.82
CA ILE A 278 -18.18 -8.28 -8.39
C ILE A 278 -17.19 -7.18 -7.98
N GLU A 279 -15.91 -7.31 -8.36
CA GLU A 279 -14.88 -6.35 -7.98
C GLU A 279 -15.19 -4.94 -8.48
N LEU A 280 -15.58 -4.80 -9.75
CA LEU A 280 -15.75 -3.50 -10.39
C LEU A 280 -17.11 -2.85 -10.11
N THR A 281 -18.12 -3.64 -9.74
CA THR A 281 -19.47 -3.15 -9.35
C THR A 281 -19.62 -2.94 -7.86
N LYS A 282 -18.88 -3.67 -7.01
CA LYS A 282 -18.82 -3.35 -5.56
C LYS A 282 -18.12 -2.05 -5.26
N GLU A 283 -17.20 -1.61 -6.12
CA GLU A 283 -16.72 -0.22 -6.13
C GLU A 283 -17.88 0.81 -6.31
N GLU A 284 -19.13 0.36 -6.54
CA GLU A 284 -20.32 1.20 -6.68
C GLU A 284 -21.38 1.05 -5.56
N GLU A 285 -21.41 -0.05 -4.80
CA GLU A 285 -21.95 0.03 -3.42
C GLU A 285 -21.12 1.02 -2.59
N GLU A 286 -19.88 1.27 -3.03
CA GLU A 286 -19.02 2.35 -2.56
C GLU A 286 -19.29 3.74 -3.20
N GLN A 287 -20.19 3.88 -4.18
CA GLN A 287 -20.38 5.17 -4.88
C GLN A 287 -21.84 5.62 -5.09
N GLN A 288 -22.88 4.82 -4.79
CA GLN A 288 -24.29 5.21 -5.06
C GLN A 288 -25.37 5.01 -4.00
N ASN A 289 -25.04 4.45 -2.85
CA ASN A 289 -25.46 5.22 -1.68
C ASN A 289 -24.59 6.49 -1.65
N PRO A 290 -24.90 7.55 -0.90
CA PRO A 290 -23.81 8.17 -0.18
C PRO A 290 -23.17 7.02 0.59
N GLN A 291 -22.19 6.34 -0.03
CA GLN A 291 -21.25 5.59 0.73
C GLN A 291 -20.75 6.64 1.72
N PRO A 292 -20.81 6.38 3.03
CA PRO A 292 -20.02 7.19 3.93
C PRO A 292 -18.62 7.21 3.30
N GLN A 293 -18.24 8.36 2.73
CA GLN A 293 -16.87 8.78 2.45
C GLN A 293 -16.03 7.98 3.42
N PRO A 294 -15.19 7.00 2.99
CA PRO A 294 -14.79 5.83 3.79
C PRO A 294 -14.73 6.33 5.20
N THR A 295 -15.77 6.06 6.02
CA THR A 295 -15.91 6.88 7.22
C THR A 295 -14.55 6.73 7.88
N PRO A 296 -13.76 7.81 8.10
CA PRO A 296 -13.06 7.84 9.37
C PRO A 296 -14.13 7.33 10.35
N PRO A 297 -13.86 6.19 11.01
CA PRO A 297 -14.79 5.24 11.60
C PRO A 297 -15.99 6.03 12.01
N GLN A 298 -17.14 5.58 11.49
CA GLN A 298 -18.46 6.15 11.65
C GLN A 298 -18.43 7.31 12.64
N ASN A 299 -18.66 8.53 12.15
CA ASN A 299 -18.93 9.66 13.02
C ASN A 299 -20.27 9.40 13.74
N ASP A 300 -20.32 8.36 14.57
CA ASP A 300 -21.17 8.15 15.71
C ASP A 300 -20.74 9.21 16.72
N ASN A 301 -21.06 10.48 16.40
CA ASN A 301 -20.44 11.64 17.01
C ASN A 301 -18.90 11.68 16.86
N PRO A 302 -18.26 12.84 17.04
CA PRO A 302 -16.80 12.96 17.13
C PRO A 302 -16.26 12.39 18.46
N THR A 303 -16.69 11.19 18.86
CA THR A 303 -16.58 10.71 20.24
C THR A 303 -16.05 9.29 20.36
N ASN A 304 -14.96 8.97 19.65
CA ASN A 304 -13.76 8.27 20.16
C ASN A 304 -13.08 7.48 19.03
N ASP A 305 -11.92 7.95 18.60
CA ASP A 305 -10.89 7.11 17.97
C ASP A 305 -10.26 6.24 19.07
N LYS A 306 -11.06 5.33 19.64
CA LYS A 306 -10.63 4.48 20.74
C LYS A 306 -9.67 3.44 20.13
N PRO A 307 -8.45 3.30 20.68
CA PRO A 307 -7.54 2.28 20.20
C PRO A 307 -8.18 0.89 20.35
N SER A 308 -8.23 0.15 19.25
CA SER A 308 -8.58 -1.27 19.22
C SER A 308 -7.33 -2.08 18.90
N ASP A 309 -7.26 -3.30 19.43
CA ASP A 309 -6.20 -4.24 19.06
C ASP A 309 -6.75 -5.19 17.99
N PRO A 310 -6.25 -5.13 16.73
CA PRO A 310 -6.76 -5.93 15.61
C PRO A 310 -6.50 -7.44 15.79
N VAL A 311 -5.81 -7.84 16.85
CA VAL A 311 -5.31 -9.20 17.09
C VAL A 311 -5.93 -9.84 18.34
N ASN A 312 -6.86 -9.17 19.04
CA ASN A 312 -7.28 -9.53 20.40
C ASN A 312 -8.27 -10.72 20.51
N THR A 313 -8.12 -11.77 19.70
CA THR A 313 -8.81 -13.05 19.92
C THR A 313 -7.81 -14.19 20.06
N LYS A 314 -8.10 -15.16 20.94
CA LYS A 314 -7.27 -16.37 21.12
C LYS A 314 -7.06 -17.12 19.78
N GLU A 315 -8.01 -16.99 18.86
CA GLU A 315 -8.02 -17.61 17.53
C GLU A 315 -6.90 -17.07 16.63
N VAL A 316 -6.54 -15.79 16.72
CA VAL A 316 -5.48 -15.20 15.88
C VAL A 316 -4.11 -15.81 16.19
N SER A 317 -3.84 -16.19 17.45
CA SER A 317 -2.60 -16.89 17.82
C SER A 317 -2.46 -18.30 17.21
N GLN A 318 -3.58 -18.94 16.84
CA GLN A 318 -3.56 -20.24 16.16
C GLN A 318 -3.23 -20.13 14.67
N GLY A 319 -3.55 -19.00 14.04
CA GLY A 319 -3.25 -18.72 12.63
C GLY A 319 -1.78 -18.36 12.35
N ILE A 320 -0.98 -18.06 13.39
CA ILE A 320 0.43 -17.72 13.24
C ILE A 320 1.25 -18.97 12.90
N PRO A 321 2.06 -18.98 11.83
CA PRO A 321 2.74 -20.18 11.36
C PRO A 321 3.77 -20.72 12.38
N PRO A 322 3.93 -22.05 12.49
CA PRO A 322 5.04 -22.65 13.22
C PRO A 322 6.35 -22.40 12.45
N LEU A 323 7.41 -22.01 13.16
CA LEU A 323 8.73 -21.76 12.60
C LEU A 323 9.74 -22.79 13.12
N ASN A 324 10.66 -23.22 12.26
CA ASN A 324 11.78 -24.04 12.70
C ASN A 324 12.74 -23.20 13.55
N PRO A 325 13.20 -23.69 14.71
CA PRO A 325 14.35 -23.10 15.38
C PRO A 325 15.62 -23.39 14.57
N GLU A 326 16.44 -22.37 14.35
CA GLU A 326 17.72 -22.48 13.66
C GLU A 326 18.86 -22.20 14.65
N LEU A 327 19.98 -22.90 14.54
CA LEU A 327 21.14 -22.66 15.42
C LEU A 327 21.80 -21.33 15.11
N LYS A 328 22.03 -20.53 16.16
CA LYS A 328 22.90 -19.35 16.05
C LYS A 328 24.29 -19.76 15.57
N TRP A 329 24.95 -18.88 14.84
CA TRP A 329 26.16 -19.23 14.08
C TRP A 329 27.32 -19.75 14.96
N ASN A 330 27.45 -19.20 16.16
CA ASN A 330 28.47 -19.59 17.15
C ASN A 330 28.15 -20.93 17.83
N HIS A 331 26.96 -21.49 17.61
CA HIS A 331 26.52 -22.79 18.11
C HIS A 331 26.33 -23.84 17.00
N ASN A 332 26.52 -23.46 15.73
CA ASN A 332 26.22 -24.25 14.53
C ASN A 332 27.19 -25.42 14.26
N THR A 333 28.21 -25.65 15.10
CA THR A 333 29.18 -26.76 14.96
C THR A 333 29.35 -27.57 16.25
N GLY A 334 29.48 -28.91 16.09
CA GLY A 334 29.89 -29.88 17.12
C GLY A 334 28.89 -30.19 18.25
N GLY A 335 29.15 -31.26 19.01
CA GLY A 335 28.50 -31.57 20.29
C GLY A 335 27.08 -32.16 20.24
N ASP A 336 26.65 -32.73 21.36
CA ASP A 336 25.24 -33.13 21.57
C ASP A 336 24.39 -31.88 21.82
N LEU A 337 23.45 -31.61 20.92
CA LEU A 337 22.60 -30.42 20.99
C LEU A 337 21.72 -30.42 22.24
N VAL A 338 21.30 -31.60 22.72
CA VAL A 338 20.49 -31.72 23.95
C VAL A 338 21.28 -31.22 25.15
N ALA A 339 22.54 -31.65 25.28
CA ALA A 339 23.44 -31.19 26.34
C ALA A 339 23.75 -29.69 26.23
N LYS A 340 23.95 -29.18 25.00
CA LYS A 340 24.15 -27.74 24.76
C LYS A 340 22.95 -26.91 25.22
N PHE A 341 21.74 -27.30 24.82
CA PHE A 341 20.51 -26.61 25.20
C PHE A 341 20.29 -26.61 26.72
N ASN A 342 20.49 -27.75 27.37
CA ASN A 342 20.35 -27.88 28.83
C ASN A 342 21.37 -27.01 29.59
N SER A 343 22.54 -26.74 29.00
CA SER A 343 23.56 -25.87 29.57
C SER A 343 23.29 -24.39 29.28
N ASN A 344 22.84 -24.07 28.07
CA ASN A 344 22.47 -22.72 27.63
C ASN A 344 21.27 -22.80 26.67
N PRO A 345 20.07 -22.36 27.10
CA PRO A 345 18.89 -22.34 26.24
C PRO A 345 18.95 -21.33 25.07
N ASP A 346 19.83 -20.32 25.15
CA ASP A 346 19.90 -19.21 24.19
C ASP A 346 20.78 -19.50 22.96
N ILE A 347 20.55 -20.67 22.34
CA ILE A 347 21.33 -21.16 21.19
C ILE A 347 20.56 -21.13 19.86
N PHE A 348 19.29 -20.74 19.90
CA PHE A 348 18.39 -20.74 18.75
C PHE A 348 17.97 -19.32 18.35
N PHE A 349 17.65 -19.15 17.08
CA PHE A 349 16.90 -18.00 16.56
C PHE A 349 15.77 -18.48 15.64
N PHE A 350 14.83 -17.58 15.35
CA PHE A 350 13.68 -17.86 14.49
C PHE A 350 13.59 -16.82 13.37
N LYS A 351 13.12 -17.26 12.20
CA LYS A 351 12.93 -16.41 11.02
C LYS A 351 11.64 -15.57 11.11
N ASN A 352 11.53 -14.76 12.16
CA ASN A 352 10.40 -13.86 12.40
C ASN A 352 10.85 -12.39 12.45
N PRO A 353 11.28 -11.80 11.32
CA PRO A 353 11.87 -10.46 11.34
C PRO A 353 10.82 -9.34 11.36
N VAL A 354 9.58 -9.61 10.92
CA VAL A 354 8.53 -8.58 10.77
C VAL A 354 7.53 -8.62 11.93
N ASN A 355 6.80 -9.72 12.10
CA ASN A 355 5.74 -9.80 13.11
C ASN A 355 6.29 -10.14 14.50
N THR A 356 7.06 -9.21 15.06
CA THR A 356 7.78 -9.36 16.33
C THR A 356 6.88 -9.42 17.57
N ARG A 357 5.56 -9.23 17.41
CA ARG A 357 4.56 -9.44 18.46
C ARG A 357 4.60 -10.84 19.04
N TYR A 358 4.87 -11.82 18.17
CA TYR A 358 4.87 -13.23 18.54
C TYR A 358 6.28 -13.72 18.82
N GLN A 359 6.48 -14.17 20.06
CA GLN A 359 7.76 -14.70 20.51
C GLN A 359 7.77 -16.23 20.42
N TYR A 360 8.86 -16.74 19.85
CA TYR A 360 9.16 -18.16 19.74
C TYR A 360 10.27 -18.53 20.73
N LYS A 361 10.05 -19.57 21.52
CA LYS A 361 11.00 -20.03 22.53
C LYS A 361 11.09 -21.55 22.51
N VAL A 362 12.29 -22.10 22.37
CA VAL A 362 12.52 -23.55 22.56
C VAL A 362 12.43 -23.87 24.05
N THR A 363 11.58 -24.83 24.40
CA THR A 363 11.38 -25.28 25.80
C THR A 363 12.02 -26.64 26.05
N GLU A 364 12.20 -27.45 24.99
CA GLU A 364 12.77 -28.79 25.08
C GLU A 364 13.47 -29.13 23.76
N VAL A 365 14.55 -29.92 23.83
CA VAL A 365 15.20 -30.52 22.67
C VAL A 365 15.38 -32.00 22.93
N LYS A 366 14.92 -32.84 22.00
CA LYS A 366 15.10 -34.30 22.02
C LYS A 366 15.76 -34.78 20.74
N LYS A 367 16.42 -35.93 20.80
CA LYS A 367 16.95 -36.62 19.63
C LYS A 367 15.99 -37.74 19.24
N ASP A 368 15.49 -37.69 18.01
CA ASP A 368 14.50 -38.64 17.48
C ASP A 368 14.84 -38.98 16.03
N GLY A 369 14.96 -40.26 15.68
CA GLY A 369 15.25 -40.71 14.32
C GLY A 369 16.53 -40.12 13.69
N GLY A 370 17.56 -39.82 14.49
CA GLY A 370 18.80 -39.18 14.00
C GLY A 370 18.72 -37.66 13.80
N LYS A 371 17.55 -37.06 14.03
CA LYS A 371 17.30 -35.61 13.97
C LYS A 371 17.13 -35.03 15.37
N TYR A 372 17.30 -33.73 15.50
CA TYR A 372 16.96 -33.01 16.73
C TYR A 372 15.58 -32.37 16.56
N ILE A 373 14.66 -32.73 17.45
CA ILE A 373 13.30 -32.21 17.49
C ILE A 373 13.19 -31.30 18.71
N ALA A 374 12.78 -30.05 18.48
CA ALA A 374 12.54 -29.08 19.52
C ALA A 374 11.05 -28.94 19.80
N THR A 375 10.67 -28.85 21.08
CA THR A 375 9.37 -28.32 21.49
C THR A 375 9.50 -26.81 21.57
N VAL A 376 8.65 -26.10 20.83
CA VAL A 376 8.66 -24.63 20.72
C VAL A 376 7.36 -24.08 21.31
N GLU A 377 7.47 -23.15 22.25
CA GLU A 377 6.38 -22.29 22.73
C GLU A 377 6.30 -21.04 21.83
N LEU A 378 5.11 -20.81 21.27
CA LEU A 378 4.72 -19.58 20.61
C LEU A 378 3.80 -18.80 21.54
N SER A 379 4.14 -17.55 21.85
CA SER A 379 3.38 -16.69 22.74
C SER A 379 3.18 -15.29 22.15
N ASP A 380 2.04 -14.69 22.43
CA ASP A 380 1.81 -13.26 22.19
C ASP A 380 2.48 -12.44 23.32
N THR A 381 3.33 -11.48 22.96
CA THR A 381 4.05 -10.64 23.92
C THR A 381 3.18 -9.57 24.58
N VAL A 382 2.00 -9.27 24.02
CA VAL A 382 1.01 -8.34 24.57
C VAL A 382 -0.01 -9.11 25.39
N ASN A 383 -0.63 -10.14 24.81
CA ASN A 383 -1.53 -11.06 25.52
C ASN A 383 -0.79 -12.34 25.91
N THR A 384 -0.04 -12.29 27.01
CA THR A 384 0.82 -13.41 27.47
C THR A 384 0.05 -14.70 27.81
N SER A 385 -1.29 -14.63 27.93
CA SER A 385 -2.14 -15.81 28.12
C SER A 385 -2.39 -16.59 26.82
N ALA A 386 -2.24 -15.95 25.66
CA ALA A 386 -2.37 -16.56 24.34
C ALA A 386 -1.04 -17.22 23.95
N LYS A 387 -0.99 -18.55 24.13
CA LYS A 387 0.18 -19.35 23.80
C LYS A 387 -0.19 -20.74 23.28
N ARG A 388 0.69 -21.31 22.45
CA ARG A 388 0.59 -22.69 21.97
C ARG A 388 1.98 -23.32 21.85
N THR A 389 2.04 -24.64 21.91
CA THR A 389 3.28 -25.41 21.72
C THR A 389 3.21 -26.27 20.48
N TYR A 390 4.33 -26.45 19.79
CA TYR A 390 4.46 -27.37 18.67
C TYR A 390 5.84 -28.01 18.64
N GLN A 391 5.97 -29.13 17.94
CA GLN A 391 7.27 -29.77 17.70
C GLN A 391 7.77 -29.41 16.30
N SER A 392 9.06 -29.13 16.19
CA SER A 392 9.69 -28.80 14.91
C SER A 392 11.13 -29.30 14.86
N GLU A 393 11.59 -29.65 13.68
CA GLU A 393 12.98 -30.03 13.44
C GLU A 393 13.89 -28.80 13.61
N VAL A 394 14.95 -28.97 14.40
CA VAL A 394 16.01 -27.96 14.51
C VAL A 394 16.80 -27.91 13.21
N LYS A 395 16.94 -26.71 12.64
CA LYS A 395 17.77 -26.50 11.45
C LYS A 395 19.22 -26.21 11.84
N VAL A 396 20.12 -26.96 11.23
CA VAL A 396 21.57 -26.78 11.29
C VAL A 396 22.04 -26.34 9.91
N HIS A 397 22.83 -25.29 9.83
CA HIS A 397 23.39 -24.81 8.57
C HIS A 397 24.65 -25.58 8.21
N GLU A 398 24.97 -25.66 6.92
CA GLU A 398 26.15 -26.37 6.41
C GLU A 398 27.46 -25.93 7.08
N ASN A 399 27.58 -24.65 7.42
CA ASN A 399 28.74 -24.10 8.11
C ASN A 399 28.38 -22.84 8.91
N ASN A 400 29.27 -22.45 9.84
CA ASN A 400 29.08 -21.27 10.69
C ASN A 400 28.91 -19.96 9.89
N LYS A 401 29.51 -19.85 8.69
CA LYS A 401 29.42 -18.64 7.86
C LYS A 401 28.02 -18.49 7.26
N THR A 402 27.46 -19.57 6.72
CA THR A 402 26.08 -19.62 6.24
C THR A 402 25.08 -19.33 7.37
N ALA A 403 25.33 -19.86 8.58
CA ALA A 403 24.51 -19.55 9.75
C ALA A 403 24.59 -18.05 10.11
N ALA A 404 25.80 -17.47 10.13
CA ALA A 404 26.00 -16.05 10.46
C ALA A 404 25.33 -15.13 9.45
N LEU A 405 25.47 -15.40 8.15
CA LEU A 405 24.81 -14.64 7.10
C LEU A 405 23.28 -14.76 7.20
N THR A 406 22.76 -15.94 7.56
CA THR A 406 21.32 -16.13 7.76
C THR A 406 20.82 -15.33 8.96
N GLU A 407 21.47 -15.44 10.10
CA GLU A 407 21.13 -14.69 11.31
C GLU A 407 21.16 -13.18 11.06
N LEU A 408 22.21 -12.68 10.40
CA LEU A 408 22.33 -11.27 10.01
C LEU A 408 21.24 -10.84 9.03
N THR A 409 20.83 -11.68 8.07
CA THR A 409 19.74 -11.37 7.15
C THR A 409 18.47 -11.02 7.91
N TYR A 410 18.01 -11.92 8.78
CA TYR A 410 16.76 -11.72 9.49
C TYR A 410 16.85 -10.59 10.54
N LYS A 411 18.01 -10.40 11.16
CA LYS A 411 18.26 -9.25 12.05
C LYS A 411 18.19 -7.92 11.29
N THR A 412 18.75 -7.87 10.08
CA THR A 412 18.79 -6.65 9.26
C THR A 412 17.41 -6.28 8.74
N ILE A 413 16.66 -7.26 8.22
CA ILE A 413 15.25 -7.08 7.82
C ILE A 413 14.44 -6.60 9.03
N SER A 414 14.64 -7.21 10.20
CA SER A 414 13.92 -6.82 11.41
C SER A 414 14.16 -5.38 11.82
N LYS A 415 15.40 -4.89 11.70
CA LYS A 415 15.72 -3.49 11.99
C LYS A 415 14.88 -2.51 11.15
N VAL A 416 14.71 -2.78 9.85
CA VAL A 416 13.88 -1.94 8.97
C VAL A 416 12.46 -1.84 9.54
N PHE A 417 11.82 -2.96 9.85
CA PHE A 417 10.45 -2.92 10.36
C PHE A 417 10.34 -2.35 11.78
N VAL A 418 11.29 -2.64 12.67
CA VAL A 418 11.32 -2.11 14.04
C VAL A 418 11.52 -0.58 14.05
N ASP A 419 12.34 -0.03 13.14
CA ASP A 419 12.51 1.43 13.02
C ASP A 419 11.17 2.10 12.64
N LEU A 420 10.36 1.46 11.80
CA LEU A 420 8.99 1.91 11.51
C LEU A 420 8.10 1.88 12.76
N TYR A 421 8.09 0.78 13.51
CA TYR A 421 7.24 0.63 14.71
C TYR A 421 7.58 1.71 15.75
N LYS A 422 8.89 1.91 15.97
CA LYS A 422 9.42 2.92 16.89
C LYS A 422 9.11 4.33 16.46
N SER A 423 9.10 4.62 15.15
CA SER A 423 8.67 5.92 14.65
C SER A 423 7.18 6.20 14.90
N LEU A 424 6.34 5.18 15.01
CA LEU A 424 4.94 5.39 15.37
C LEU A 424 4.71 5.56 16.88
N GLY A 425 5.74 5.31 17.70
CA GLY A 425 5.68 5.45 19.15
C GLY A 425 5.50 4.15 19.91
N ILE A 426 5.64 2.99 19.25
CA ILE A 426 5.54 1.66 19.89
C ILE A 426 6.84 0.86 19.73
N ASP A 427 7.02 -0.15 20.57
CA ASP A 427 8.19 -1.02 20.55
C ASP A 427 7.97 -2.27 19.68
N GLU A 428 8.97 -3.15 19.63
CA GLU A 428 8.91 -4.43 18.91
C GLU A 428 7.81 -5.39 19.41
N LYS A 429 7.13 -5.11 20.53
CA LYS A 429 5.99 -5.93 20.97
C LYS A 429 4.74 -5.69 20.13
N LEU A 430 4.70 -4.60 19.34
CA LEU A 430 3.55 -4.24 18.50
C LEU A 430 2.25 -4.16 19.31
N ASP A 431 2.32 -3.48 20.45
CA ASP A 431 1.14 -3.15 21.25
C ASP A 431 0.35 -2.03 20.55
N TYR A 432 -0.56 -2.44 19.66
CA TYR A 432 -1.36 -1.53 18.83
C TYR A 432 -2.21 -0.55 19.65
N LEU A 433 -2.55 -0.88 20.90
CA LEU A 433 -3.34 0.01 21.75
C LEU A 433 -2.59 1.31 22.08
N LYS A 434 -1.26 1.27 22.11
CA LYS A 434 -0.41 2.45 22.37
C LYS A 434 -0.38 3.46 21.23
N LEU A 435 -0.92 3.12 20.05
CA LEU A 435 -1.02 4.06 18.92
C LEU A 435 -2.12 5.11 19.12
N GLU A 436 -3.01 4.89 20.10
CA GLU A 436 -4.12 5.79 20.45
C GLU A 436 -4.98 6.18 19.23
N SER A 437 -5.06 5.28 18.24
CA SER A 437 -5.87 5.46 17.02
C SER A 437 -6.06 4.13 16.31
N GLU A 438 -7.32 3.75 16.10
CA GLU A 438 -7.69 2.50 15.44
C GLU A 438 -7.17 2.43 13.99
N VAL A 439 -7.29 3.53 13.23
CA VAL A 439 -6.82 3.49 11.84
C VAL A 439 -5.31 3.45 11.69
N VAL A 440 -4.57 3.98 12.66
CA VAL A 440 -3.11 3.84 12.68
C VAL A 440 -2.74 2.41 13.06
N ALA A 441 -3.46 1.80 14.01
CA ALA A 441 -3.31 0.39 14.36
C ALA A 441 -3.58 -0.53 13.17
N ASP A 442 -4.69 -0.34 12.46
CA ASP A 442 -5.07 -1.14 11.29
C ASP A 442 -4.06 -1.00 10.15
N ALA A 443 -3.62 0.22 9.84
CA ALA A 443 -2.63 0.45 8.80
C ALA A 443 -1.28 -0.20 9.15
N LEU A 444 -0.85 -0.14 10.41
CA LEU A 444 0.36 -0.82 10.83
C LEU A 444 0.20 -2.34 10.77
N PHE A 445 -0.93 -2.88 11.22
CA PHE A 445 -1.23 -4.31 11.14
C PHE A 445 -1.20 -4.83 9.69
N GLN A 446 -1.77 -4.08 8.75
CA GLN A 446 -1.69 -4.40 7.31
C GLN A 446 -0.24 -4.37 6.81
N ILE A 447 0.53 -3.36 7.18
CA ILE A 447 1.97 -3.27 6.84
C ILE A 447 2.75 -4.48 7.39
N VAL A 448 2.49 -4.89 8.63
CA VAL A 448 3.12 -6.07 9.24
C VAL A 448 2.76 -7.33 8.45
N ASN A 449 1.49 -7.56 8.15
CA ASN A 449 1.03 -8.74 7.42
C ASN A 449 1.58 -8.79 5.99
N SER A 450 1.51 -7.68 5.25
CA SER A 450 2.06 -7.58 3.90
C SER A 450 3.59 -7.70 3.92
N GLY A 451 4.26 -7.16 4.93
CA GLY A 451 5.69 -7.34 5.14
C GLY A 451 6.07 -8.81 5.32
N VAL A 452 5.35 -9.56 6.16
CA VAL A 452 5.53 -11.01 6.34
C VAL A 452 5.34 -11.74 5.02
N GLN A 453 4.30 -11.43 4.25
CA GLN A 453 4.06 -12.07 2.94
C GLN A 453 5.19 -11.77 1.96
N LEU A 454 5.61 -10.51 1.84
CA LEU A 454 6.62 -10.04 0.91
C LEU A 454 7.97 -10.76 1.11
N ILE A 455 8.46 -10.82 2.35
CA ILE A 455 9.78 -11.40 2.64
C ILE A 455 9.83 -12.93 2.45
N ASN A 456 8.67 -13.57 2.40
CA ASN A 456 8.53 -15.02 2.20
C ASN A 456 8.23 -15.37 0.73
N THR A 457 8.13 -14.38 -0.17
CA THR A 457 8.01 -14.65 -1.61
C THR A 457 9.27 -15.30 -2.16
N GLU A 458 9.12 -16.23 -3.11
CA GLU A 458 10.27 -16.90 -3.75
C GLU A 458 11.26 -15.92 -4.39
N SER A 459 10.74 -14.84 -4.99
CA SER A 459 11.57 -13.79 -5.58
C SER A 459 12.43 -13.07 -4.54
N PHE A 460 11.84 -12.66 -3.42
CA PHE A 460 12.59 -12.04 -2.33
C PHE A 460 13.62 -13.00 -1.75
N VAL A 461 13.23 -14.26 -1.53
CA VAL A 461 14.11 -15.31 -1.03
C VAL A 461 15.32 -15.54 -1.93
N LYS A 462 15.09 -15.62 -3.23
CA LYS A 462 16.15 -15.75 -4.23
C LYS A 462 17.08 -14.54 -4.24
N ASN A 463 16.52 -13.33 -4.14
CA ASN A 463 17.31 -12.10 -4.18
C ASN A 463 18.22 -11.96 -2.95
N TYR A 464 17.73 -12.20 -1.73
CA TYR A 464 18.61 -12.14 -0.56
C TYR A 464 19.62 -13.29 -0.56
N GLY A 465 19.28 -14.47 -1.08
CA GLY A 465 20.24 -15.57 -1.29
C GLY A 465 21.38 -15.15 -2.22
N GLY A 466 21.07 -14.37 -3.26
CA GLY A 466 22.07 -13.72 -4.11
C GLY A 466 22.99 -12.76 -3.33
N VAL A 467 22.44 -11.95 -2.42
CA VAL A 467 23.23 -11.07 -1.55
C VAL A 467 24.12 -11.86 -0.60
N GLN A 468 23.61 -12.94 0.01
CA GLN A 468 24.43 -13.82 0.86
C GLN A 468 25.60 -14.42 0.11
N ASN A 469 25.37 -14.88 -1.13
CA ASN A 469 26.43 -15.44 -1.97
C ASN A 469 27.46 -14.39 -2.39
N ALA A 470 27.03 -13.16 -2.71
CA ALA A 470 27.94 -12.08 -3.12
C ALA A 470 28.90 -11.64 -2.00
N TYR A 471 28.44 -11.68 -0.75
CA TYR A 471 29.24 -11.31 0.43
C TYR A 471 29.77 -12.54 1.19
N ALA A 472 29.67 -13.72 0.59
CA ALA A 472 30.07 -14.97 1.22
C ALA A 472 31.56 -15.02 1.55
N ASP A 473 32.42 -14.23 0.89
CA ASP A 473 33.86 -14.18 1.18
C ASP A 473 34.25 -13.00 2.08
N ASP A 474 33.58 -11.86 1.94
CA ASP A 474 33.89 -10.60 2.65
C ASP A 474 33.60 -10.65 4.15
N VAL A 475 32.51 -11.30 4.54
CA VAL A 475 32.11 -11.44 5.94
C VAL A 475 33.07 -12.39 6.65
N SER A 476 33.59 -12.00 7.81
CA SER A 476 34.52 -12.84 8.58
C SER A 476 33.99 -13.11 9.99
N LEU A 477 34.39 -14.26 10.56
CA LEU A 477 33.95 -14.70 11.88
C LEU A 477 35.09 -14.63 12.87
N ASN A 478 34.90 -13.93 13.99
CA ASN A 478 35.79 -13.99 15.14
C ASN A 478 35.24 -14.98 16.16
N LEU A 479 35.80 -16.18 16.18
CA LEU A 479 35.38 -17.26 17.09
C LEU A 479 35.69 -16.95 18.56
N VAL A 480 36.71 -16.13 18.85
CA VAL A 480 37.10 -15.78 20.22
C VAL A 480 36.11 -14.79 20.83
N THR A 481 35.71 -13.78 20.07
CA THR A 481 34.78 -12.75 20.56
C THR A 481 33.32 -13.07 20.27
N SER A 482 33.03 -14.15 19.54
CA SER A 482 31.69 -14.45 19.02
C SER A 482 31.09 -13.26 18.25
N GLN A 483 31.91 -12.61 17.41
CA GLN A 483 31.48 -11.48 16.57
C GLN A 483 31.59 -11.80 15.09
N VAL A 484 30.64 -11.27 14.33
CA VAL A 484 30.71 -11.23 12.86
C VAL A 484 31.30 -9.88 12.45
N GLN A 485 32.30 -9.88 11.59
CA GLN A 485 33.06 -8.71 11.16
C GLN A 485 32.83 -8.43 9.67
N ASN A 486 33.12 -7.19 9.26
CA ASN A 486 32.97 -6.68 7.88
C ASN A 486 31.53 -6.79 7.33
N THR A 487 30.52 -6.60 8.18
CA THR A 487 29.11 -6.80 7.81
C THR A 487 28.48 -5.63 7.06
N LYS A 488 29.10 -4.44 7.07
CA LYS A 488 28.46 -3.21 6.61
C LYS A 488 27.93 -3.27 5.17
N GLY A 489 28.75 -3.75 4.22
CA GLY A 489 28.34 -3.84 2.81
C GLY A 489 27.15 -4.81 2.62
N PHE A 490 27.17 -5.92 3.35
CA PHE A 490 26.10 -6.91 3.36
C PHE A 490 24.80 -6.34 3.97
N GLU A 491 24.89 -5.70 5.13
CA GLU A 491 23.75 -5.08 5.81
C GLU A 491 23.13 -3.96 4.96
N ASP A 492 23.94 -3.05 4.39
CA ASP A 492 23.46 -1.95 3.56
C ASP A 492 22.71 -2.48 2.31
N ASN A 493 23.21 -3.54 1.66
CA ASN A 493 22.54 -4.16 0.49
C ASN A 493 21.23 -4.85 0.87
N LEU A 494 21.18 -5.51 2.04
CA LEU A 494 19.94 -6.11 2.53
C LEU A 494 18.88 -5.07 2.91
N VAL A 495 19.30 -3.97 3.53
CA VAL A 495 18.42 -2.83 3.81
C VAL A 495 17.90 -2.27 2.49
N GLU A 496 18.76 -2.02 1.51
CA GLU A 496 18.37 -1.52 0.19
C GLU A 496 17.39 -2.48 -0.52
N LEU A 497 17.68 -3.78 -0.55
CA LEU A 497 16.80 -4.79 -1.13
C LEU A 497 15.42 -4.79 -0.45
N THR A 498 15.39 -4.77 0.89
CA THR A 498 14.16 -4.77 1.68
C THR A 498 13.34 -3.51 1.40
N LEU A 499 13.97 -2.35 1.44
CA LEU A 499 13.32 -1.06 1.20
C LEU A 499 12.86 -0.89 -0.24
N ALA A 500 13.63 -1.37 -1.22
CA ALA A 500 13.23 -1.37 -2.61
C ALA A 500 11.99 -2.24 -2.81
N ALA A 501 12.00 -3.46 -2.29
CA ALA A 501 10.88 -4.39 -2.40
C ALA A 501 9.60 -3.83 -1.74
N THR A 502 9.69 -3.28 -0.52
CA THR A 502 8.53 -2.66 0.14
C THR A 502 8.07 -1.42 -0.61
N LYS A 503 8.99 -0.55 -1.06
CA LYS A 503 8.63 0.69 -1.76
C LYS A 503 7.95 0.46 -3.10
N THR A 504 8.28 -0.63 -3.81
CA THR A 504 7.61 -1.01 -5.06
C THR A 504 6.35 -1.86 -4.85
N SER A 505 6.09 -2.31 -3.63
CA SER A 505 4.92 -3.12 -3.30
C SER A 505 3.69 -2.27 -3.03
N THR A 506 2.52 -2.89 -3.15
CA THR A 506 1.24 -2.28 -2.80
C THR A 506 0.51 -3.10 -1.74
N ILE A 507 -0.33 -2.43 -0.97
CA ILE A 507 -1.29 -3.00 -0.01
C ILE A 507 -2.65 -2.48 -0.44
N ASN A 508 -3.57 -3.38 -0.81
CA ASN A 508 -4.90 -3.02 -1.32
C ASN A 508 -4.83 -1.97 -2.46
N ASN A 509 -3.91 -2.15 -3.41
CA ASN A 509 -3.63 -1.24 -4.54
C ASN A 509 -3.04 0.13 -4.18
N TYR A 510 -2.78 0.43 -2.90
CA TYR A 510 -2.05 1.63 -2.48
C TYR A 510 -0.57 1.33 -2.27
N PRO A 511 0.35 2.28 -2.54
CA PRO A 511 1.77 2.09 -2.22
C PRO A 511 1.97 1.72 -0.75
N PHE A 512 2.87 0.77 -0.48
CA PHE A 512 3.06 0.18 0.85
C PHE A 512 3.17 1.22 1.99
N TYR A 513 4.04 2.21 1.82
CA TYR A 513 4.27 3.26 2.81
C TYR A 513 3.21 4.36 2.82
N PHE A 514 2.35 4.43 1.80
CA PHE A 514 1.26 5.41 1.76
C PHE A 514 0.15 5.06 2.78
N GLN A 515 0.00 3.77 3.14
CA GLN A 515 -0.99 3.31 4.12
C GLN A 515 -0.86 4.06 5.46
N ILE A 516 0.35 4.11 6.02
CA ILE A 516 0.57 4.77 7.31
C ILE A 516 0.40 6.29 7.22
N VAL A 517 0.80 6.90 6.10
CA VAL A 517 0.60 8.32 5.85
C VAL A 517 -0.89 8.66 5.81
N ASN A 518 -1.68 7.85 5.12
CA ASN A 518 -3.11 8.05 5.01
C ASN A 518 -3.80 7.91 6.37
N ALA A 519 -3.39 6.90 7.17
CA ALA A 519 -3.90 6.72 8.53
C ALA A 519 -3.59 7.92 9.45
N LEU A 520 -2.34 8.42 9.44
CA LEU A 520 -1.96 9.61 10.21
C LEU A 520 -2.73 10.86 9.76
N ASN A 521 -2.93 11.05 8.45
CA ASN A 521 -3.76 12.14 7.94
C ASN A 521 -5.22 12.00 8.38
N THR A 522 -5.75 10.77 8.40
CA THR A 522 -7.12 10.50 8.86
C THR A 522 -7.28 10.76 10.36
N LYS A 523 -6.30 10.35 11.19
CA LYS A 523 -6.25 10.70 12.62
C LYS A 523 -6.27 12.23 12.81
N LYS A 524 -5.46 12.94 12.04
CA LYS A 524 -5.44 14.42 12.02
C LYS A 524 -6.80 15.02 11.66
N ASP A 525 -7.46 14.52 10.61
CA ASP A 525 -8.77 15.02 10.17
C ASP A 525 -9.87 14.79 11.25
N ARG A 526 -9.81 13.67 12.00
CA ARG A 526 -10.70 13.44 13.16
C ARG A 526 -10.45 14.42 14.30
N LEU A 527 -9.19 14.66 14.63
CA LEU A 527 -8.84 15.64 15.66
C LEU A 527 -9.32 17.04 15.26
N LYS A 528 -9.18 17.42 13.99
CA LYS A 528 -9.71 18.68 13.44
C LYS A 528 -11.22 18.77 13.60
N ALA A 529 -11.95 17.75 13.14
CA ALA A 529 -13.40 17.70 13.25
C ALA A 529 -13.85 17.84 14.71
N ARG A 530 -13.12 17.23 15.65
CA ARG A 530 -13.41 17.35 17.07
C ARG A 530 -13.23 18.77 17.60
N ILE A 531 -12.14 19.45 17.25
CA ILE A 531 -11.90 20.86 17.62
C ILE A 531 -13.03 21.73 17.07
N THR A 532 -13.35 21.59 15.78
CA THR A 532 -14.36 22.41 15.10
C THR A 532 -15.76 22.17 15.64
N ASN A 533 -16.18 20.90 15.78
CA ASN A 533 -17.55 20.54 16.18
C ASN A 533 -17.84 20.82 17.65
N ASN A 534 -16.81 20.91 18.51
CA ASN A 534 -16.96 21.18 19.94
C ASN A 534 -16.25 22.48 20.35
N ASN A 535 -16.06 23.42 19.42
CA ASN A 535 -15.18 24.58 19.61
C ASN A 535 -15.52 25.38 20.88
N GLU A 536 -16.79 25.65 21.15
CA GLU A 536 -17.22 26.39 22.34
C GLU A 536 -16.89 25.64 23.64
N LYS A 537 -17.18 24.33 23.68
CA LYS A 537 -16.93 23.49 24.86
C LYS A 537 -15.43 23.34 25.12
N ILE A 538 -14.66 22.99 24.09
CA ILE A 538 -13.20 22.82 24.17
C ILE A 538 -12.53 24.15 24.53
N THR A 539 -12.94 25.26 23.89
CA THR A 539 -12.39 26.58 24.21
C THR A 539 -12.66 26.96 25.65
N LYS A 540 -13.88 26.71 26.14
CA LYS A 540 -14.23 26.95 27.56
C LYS A 540 -13.38 26.08 28.49
N GLU A 541 -13.33 24.77 28.29
CA GLU A 541 -12.55 23.83 29.10
C GLU A 541 -11.05 24.16 29.13
N LEU A 542 -10.47 24.59 28.00
CA LEU A 542 -9.08 25.02 27.91
C LEU A 542 -8.86 26.35 28.62
N SER A 543 -9.76 27.32 28.43
CA SER A 543 -9.66 28.65 29.08
C SER A 543 -9.73 28.56 30.60
N GLU A 544 -10.59 27.69 31.14
CA GLU A 544 -10.70 27.41 32.59
C GLU A 544 -9.38 26.84 33.15
N LYS A 545 -8.57 26.22 32.30
CA LYS A 545 -7.25 25.67 32.65
C LYS A 545 -6.08 26.60 32.28
N GLY A 546 -6.36 27.83 31.83
CA GLY A 546 -5.35 28.80 31.41
C GLY A 546 -4.66 28.47 30.09
N MET A 547 -5.28 27.66 29.24
CA MET A 547 -4.77 27.27 27.92
C MET A 547 -5.45 28.06 26.80
N ASP A 548 -4.65 28.62 25.90
CA ASP A 548 -5.11 29.37 24.73
C ASP A 548 -5.29 28.45 23.51
N ILE A 549 -6.52 28.41 22.98
CA ILE A 549 -6.90 27.67 21.77
C ILE A 549 -6.15 28.17 20.53
N SER A 550 -5.73 29.44 20.49
CA SER A 550 -4.97 30.00 19.37
C SER A 550 -3.65 29.24 19.16
N GLN A 551 -2.98 28.87 20.26
CA GLN A 551 -1.72 28.11 20.24
C GLN A 551 -1.93 26.69 19.72
N ILE A 552 -3.07 26.08 20.04
CA ILE A 552 -3.45 24.76 19.53
C ILE A 552 -3.73 24.84 18.02
N ASN A 553 -4.43 25.88 17.56
CA ASN A 553 -4.69 26.11 16.14
C ASN A 553 -3.39 26.36 15.36
N THR A 554 -2.46 27.15 15.89
CA THR A 554 -1.12 27.34 15.29
C THR A 554 -0.37 26.01 15.18
N PHE A 555 -0.38 25.22 16.26
CA PHE A 555 0.26 23.91 16.27
C PHE A 555 -0.36 22.95 15.26
N PHE A 556 -1.69 22.94 15.17
CA PHE A 556 -2.44 22.14 14.20
C PHE A 556 -2.08 22.51 12.75
N ASN A 557 -1.97 23.79 12.42
CA ASN A 557 -1.58 24.24 11.08
C ASN A 557 -0.13 23.84 10.73
N ASN A 558 0.78 23.89 11.70
CA ASN A 558 2.16 23.40 11.53
C ASN A 558 2.17 21.88 11.28
N LEU A 559 1.36 21.13 12.04
CA LEU A 559 1.19 19.69 11.87
C LEU A 559 0.60 19.34 10.50
N GLU A 560 -0.39 20.09 9.99
CA GLU A 560 -0.91 19.93 8.63
C GLU A 560 0.19 20.04 7.58
N THR A 561 1.09 21.01 7.73
CA THR A 561 2.23 21.20 6.83
C THR A 561 3.22 20.02 6.90
N LYS A 562 3.50 19.51 8.10
CA LYS A 562 4.36 18.34 8.31
C LYS A 562 3.76 17.06 7.73
N ILE A 563 2.45 16.85 7.88
CA ILE A 563 1.73 15.72 7.26
C ILE A 563 1.74 15.84 5.74
N TYR A 564 1.57 17.04 5.19
CA TYR A 564 1.69 17.25 3.74
C TYR A 564 3.10 16.89 3.24
N LYS A 565 4.15 17.33 3.95
CA LYS A 565 5.54 16.97 3.64
C LYS A 565 5.77 15.46 3.72
N LEU A 566 5.26 14.81 4.76
CA LEU A 566 5.32 13.36 4.92
C LEU A 566 4.64 12.64 3.74
N ARG A 567 3.45 13.08 3.36
CA ARG A 567 2.72 12.54 2.20
C ARG A 567 3.52 12.66 0.91
N LYS A 568 4.08 13.84 0.63
CA LYS A 568 4.96 14.02 -0.53
C LYS A 568 6.19 13.12 -0.47
N SER A 569 6.76 12.89 0.71
CA SER A 569 7.93 12.03 0.84
C SER A 569 7.64 10.56 0.51
N ALA A 570 6.43 10.06 0.75
CA ALA A 570 6.04 8.69 0.40
C ALA A 570 6.00 8.47 -1.13
N ASP A 571 5.53 9.48 -1.88
CA ASP A 571 5.30 9.38 -3.33
C ASP A 571 6.54 9.67 -4.19
N LEU A 572 7.60 10.27 -3.62
CA LEU A 572 8.78 10.69 -4.38
C LEU A 572 9.66 9.50 -4.79
N SER A 573 10.00 9.47 -6.09
CA SER A 573 11.09 8.63 -6.60
C SER A 573 12.41 9.07 -5.96
N THR A 574 13.27 8.11 -5.62
CA THR A 574 14.56 8.36 -4.95
C THR A 574 15.64 7.49 -5.57
N PHE A 575 16.83 8.07 -5.77
CA PHE A 575 18.02 7.32 -6.16
C PHE A 575 18.74 6.69 -4.97
N ASN A 576 18.44 7.13 -3.74
CA ASN A 576 18.99 6.55 -2.53
C ASN A 576 17.84 6.18 -1.59
N VAL A 577 17.47 4.90 -1.57
CA VAL A 577 16.32 4.42 -0.81
C VAL A 577 16.59 4.43 0.70
N ILE A 578 17.83 4.21 1.14
CA ILE A 578 18.21 4.21 2.56
C ILE A 578 18.01 5.62 3.16
N LYS A 579 18.62 6.65 2.57
CA LYS A 579 18.47 8.05 3.02
C LYS A 579 17.04 8.56 2.89
N TRP A 580 16.30 8.06 1.92
CA TRP A 580 14.87 8.34 1.82
C TRP A 580 14.13 7.76 3.03
N TYR A 581 14.40 6.51 3.37
CA TYR A 581 13.75 5.82 4.47
C TYR A 581 14.09 6.44 5.83
N GLU A 582 15.35 6.79 6.08
CA GLU A 582 15.78 7.51 7.29
C GLU A 582 14.95 8.78 7.51
N ARG A 583 14.81 9.61 6.47
CA ARG A 583 13.98 10.83 6.52
C ARG A 583 12.49 10.53 6.64
N PHE A 584 12.02 9.47 6.00
CA PHE A 584 10.63 9.05 6.07
C PHE A 584 10.24 8.66 7.50
N ILE A 585 11.06 7.82 8.15
CA ILE A 585 10.92 7.41 9.56
C ILE A 585 11.02 8.61 10.51
N GLU A 586 11.96 9.53 10.29
CA GLU A 586 12.04 10.77 11.07
C GLU A 586 10.77 11.62 10.96
N ASN A 587 10.23 11.79 9.75
CA ASN A 587 8.99 12.54 9.55
C ASN A 587 7.77 11.83 10.15
N ILE A 588 7.68 10.49 10.06
CA ILE A 588 6.62 9.72 10.75
C ILE A 588 6.70 9.97 12.25
N LYS A 589 7.91 9.90 12.83
CA LYS A 589 8.11 10.12 14.26
C LYS A 589 7.60 11.48 14.71
N VAL A 590 8.00 12.54 14.02
CA VAL A 590 7.54 13.90 14.32
C VAL A 590 6.01 14.00 14.23
N VAL A 591 5.42 13.50 13.15
CA VAL A 591 3.96 13.56 12.94
C VAL A 591 3.20 12.74 13.98
N SER A 592 3.64 11.52 14.29
CA SER A 592 2.99 10.65 15.27
C SER A 592 3.02 11.26 16.67
N GLU A 593 4.20 11.74 17.10
CA GLU A 593 4.35 12.45 18.39
C GLU A 593 3.45 13.67 18.49
N GLU A 594 3.39 14.49 17.44
CA GLU A 594 2.57 15.72 17.44
C GLU A 594 1.07 15.43 17.42
N LEU A 595 0.62 14.36 16.74
CA LEU A 595 -0.77 13.91 16.80
C LEU A 595 -1.16 13.41 18.19
N ILE A 596 -0.27 12.67 18.86
CA ILE A 596 -0.46 12.20 20.24
C ILE A 596 -0.51 13.39 21.20
N LEU A 597 0.40 14.36 21.06
CA LEU A 597 0.40 15.60 21.87
C LEU A 597 -0.91 16.36 21.71
N LEU A 598 -1.37 16.54 20.47
CA LEU A 598 -2.63 17.21 20.16
C LEU A 598 -3.83 16.50 20.80
N GLN A 599 -3.90 15.17 20.66
CA GLN A 599 -4.94 14.34 21.26
C GLN A 599 -4.96 14.48 22.78
N LYS A 600 -3.80 14.44 23.44
CA LYS A 600 -3.69 14.63 24.90
C LYS A 600 -4.22 15.99 25.37
N VAL A 601 -3.94 17.06 24.62
CA VAL A 601 -4.42 18.41 24.96
C VAL A 601 -5.91 18.57 24.74
N ILE A 602 -6.49 17.97 23.70
CA ILE A 602 -7.93 18.05 23.42
C ILE A 602 -8.74 17.07 24.29
N GLY A 603 -8.07 16.13 24.97
CA GLY A 603 -8.63 15.12 25.88
C GLY A 603 -9.27 13.94 25.14
N GLU A 604 -9.96 13.03 25.84
CA GLU A 604 -10.90 12.05 25.25
C GLU A 604 -12.35 12.45 25.55
N VAL A 605 -13.31 12.01 24.73
CA VAL A 605 -14.72 12.21 25.07
C VAL A 605 -15.09 11.20 26.13
N LYS A 606 -15.16 11.65 27.39
CA LYS A 606 -15.94 10.95 28.41
C LYS A 606 -17.41 11.10 28.03
N THR A 607 -17.97 10.11 27.36
CA THR A 607 -19.42 10.01 27.22
C THR A 607 -19.98 9.76 28.63
N SER A 608 -20.62 10.77 29.18
CA SER A 608 -21.47 10.66 30.38
C SER A 608 -22.68 9.77 30.04
N ASN A 609 -22.47 8.47 29.89
CA ASN A 609 -23.50 7.44 29.76
C ASN A 609 -22.87 6.08 30.11
N THR A 610 -22.35 5.98 31.33
CA THR A 610 -22.22 4.69 32.00
C THR A 610 -23.34 4.60 33.02
N SER A 611 -24.57 4.42 32.53
CA SER A 611 -25.58 3.76 33.33
C SER A 611 -25.07 2.34 33.55
N SER A 612 -24.45 2.12 34.69
CA SER A 612 -24.09 0.81 35.20
C SER A 612 -25.35 -0.05 35.25
N VAL A 613 -25.59 -0.84 34.21
CA VAL A 613 -26.42 -2.04 34.32
C VAL A 613 -25.56 -3.08 35.03
N SER A 614 -25.40 -2.89 36.35
CA SER A 614 -24.98 -3.96 37.22
C SER A 614 -26.07 -5.01 37.22
N ARG A 615 -25.78 -6.17 36.63
CA ARG A 615 -26.52 -7.40 36.93
C ARG A 615 -26.45 -7.60 38.45
N THR A 616 -27.61 -7.48 39.07
CA THR A 616 -27.87 -7.85 40.45
C THR A 616 -27.38 -9.26 40.73
N SER A 617 -26.32 -9.35 41.55
CA SER A 617 -26.19 -10.43 42.52
C SER A 617 -25.94 -9.79 43.88
N SER A 618 -26.79 -10.18 44.80
CA SER A 618 -27.09 -9.60 46.10
C SER A 618 -25.96 -9.79 47.12
N THR A 619 -25.42 -8.70 47.67
CA THR A 619 -25.23 -8.50 49.13
C THR A 619 -24.85 -7.05 49.41
N ILE A 620 -25.72 -6.33 50.14
CA ILE A 620 -25.44 -4.97 50.61
C ILE A 620 -24.58 -5.07 51.87
N SER A 621 -23.42 -4.43 51.87
CA SER A 621 -22.67 -4.09 53.08
C SER A 621 -22.34 -2.58 53.04
N PRO A 622 -22.85 -1.76 53.97
CA PRO A 622 -22.66 -0.31 53.94
C PRO A 622 -21.31 0.06 54.57
N GLY A 623 -20.30 0.37 53.76
CA GLY A 623 -19.00 0.77 54.31
C GLY A 623 -17.90 1.17 53.32
N ASN A 624 -18.22 1.79 52.16
CA ASN A 624 -17.17 2.14 51.20
C ASN A 624 -17.38 3.42 50.37
N THR A 625 -18.11 4.41 50.88
CA THR A 625 -18.36 5.67 50.14
C THR A 625 -17.17 6.65 50.18
N LEU A 626 -16.28 6.57 51.18
CA LEU A 626 -15.15 7.51 51.34
C LEU A 626 -13.86 7.10 50.59
N ALA A 627 -13.73 5.84 50.18
CA ALA A 627 -12.55 5.34 49.45
C ALA A 627 -12.66 5.57 47.92
N GLN A 628 -13.88 5.66 47.38
CA GLN A 628 -14.10 5.91 45.94
C GLN A 628 -13.87 7.38 45.55
N GLU A 629 -14.21 8.36 46.40
CA GLU A 629 -13.96 9.78 46.12
C GLU A 629 -12.47 10.15 46.11
N LYS A 630 -11.65 9.48 46.93
CA LYS A 630 -10.19 9.72 46.99
C LYS A 630 -9.44 9.19 45.77
N ASN A 631 -9.88 8.07 45.20
CA ASN A 631 -9.28 7.48 44.00
C ASN A 631 -9.66 8.25 42.71
N GLN A 632 -10.90 8.74 42.61
CA GLN A 632 -11.32 9.58 41.48
C GLN A 632 -10.62 10.94 41.46
N SER A 633 -10.40 11.56 42.63
CA SER A 633 -9.70 12.85 42.72
C SER A 633 -8.20 12.75 42.42
N SER A 634 -7.53 11.64 42.76
CA SER A 634 -6.14 11.40 42.35
C SER A 634 -5.97 11.13 40.85
N GLU A 635 -6.89 10.39 40.21
CA GLU A 635 -6.85 10.14 38.76
C GLU A 635 -7.19 11.40 37.94
N GLN A 636 -8.10 12.24 38.43
CA GLN A 636 -8.45 13.49 37.77
C GLN A 636 -7.32 14.53 37.85
N ASN A 637 -6.59 14.59 38.97
CA ASN A 637 -5.41 15.45 39.12
C ASN A 637 -4.23 14.98 38.24
N SER A 638 -3.98 13.67 38.14
CA SER A 638 -2.94 13.10 37.26
C SER A 638 -3.20 13.37 35.77
N ASN A 639 -4.46 13.27 35.34
CA ASN A 639 -4.86 13.56 33.96
C ASN A 639 -4.71 15.05 33.61
N ASN A 640 -5.02 15.96 34.54
CA ASN A 640 -4.84 17.40 34.33
C ASN A 640 -3.36 17.79 34.23
N GLU A 641 -2.47 17.18 35.02
CA GLU A 641 -1.03 17.41 34.92
C GLU A 641 -0.47 16.91 33.57
N THR A 642 -0.90 15.72 33.13
CA THR A 642 -0.50 15.15 31.83
C THR A 642 -0.95 16.04 30.65
N GLN A 643 -2.17 16.58 30.71
CA GLN A 643 -2.70 17.50 29.71
C GLN A 643 -1.94 18.84 29.68
N LYS A 644 -1.59 19.39 30.85
CA LYS A 644 -0.83 20.64 30.96
C LYS A 644 0.61 20.50 30.47
N GLN A 645 1.25 19.35 30.74
CA GLN A 645 2.56 19.03 30.18
C GLN A 645 2.54 18.96 28.66
N ALA A 646 1.53 18.29 28.07
CA ALA A 646 1.36 18.22 26.63
C ALA A 646 1.15 19.62 26.01
N TYR A 647 0.38 20.49 26.67
CA TYR A 647 0.18 21.87 26.22
C TYR A 647 1.47 22.71 26.25
N ASN A 648 2.28 22.59 27.31
CA ASN A 648 3.57 23.28 27.39
C ASN A 648 4.54 22.82 26.29
N GLU A 649 4.52 21.54 25.94
CA GLU A 649 5.31 21.02 24.81
C GLU A 649 4.82 21.58 23.47
N ILE A 650 3.50 21.75 23.29
CA ILE A 650 2.93 22.45 22.13
C ILE A 650 3.46 23.88 22.03
N LEU A 651 3.45 24.65 23.13
CA LEU A 651 3.96 26.03 23.15
C LEU A 651 5.43 26.09 22.75
N LYS A 652 6.24 25.17 23.29
CA LYS A 652 7.66 25.07 22.97
C LYS A 652 7.86 24.78 21.48
N ARG A 653 7.16 23.80 20.91
CA ARG A 653 7.27 23.43 19.49
C ARG A 653 6.80 24.54 18.56
N ASN A 654 5.74 25.28 18.90
CA ASN A 654 5.32 26.46 18.14
C ASN A 654 6.42 27.53 18.08
N LYS A 655 7.11 27.77 19.21
CA LYS A 655 8.21 28.74 19.29
C LYS A 655 9.42 28.28 18.48
N GLU A 656 9.77 27.01 18.55
CA GLU A 656 10.84 26.39 17.77
C GLU A 656 10.55 26.50 16.26
N GLU A 657 9.33 26.18 15.83
CA GLU A 657 8.90 26.27 14.42
C GLU A 657 8.95 27.72 13.91
N THR A 658 8.46 28.67 14.70
CA THR A 658 8.50 30.10 14.36
C THR A 658 9.95 30.58 14.19
N THR A 659 10.84 30.16 15.09
CA THR A 659 12.27 30.49 15.05
C THR A 659 12.95 29.85 13.83
N ALA A 660 12.65 28.59 13.53
CA ALA A 660 13.18 27.87 12.38
C ALA A 660 12.74 28.49 11.06
N ASN A 661 11.45 28.81 10.92
CA ASN A 661 10.89 29.47 9.75
C ASN A 661 11.51 30.85 9.55
N GLY A 662 11.66 31.64 10.62
CA GLY A 662 12.38 32.92 10.57
C GLY A 662 13.81 32.75 10.06
N SER A 663 14.55 31.76 10.56
CA SER A 663 15.92 31.47 10.11
C SER A 663 16.00 31.05 8.63
N ILE A 664 15.06 30.23 8.14
CA ILE A 664 15.00 29.80 6.73
C ILE A 664 14.70 30.99 5.82
N ILE A 665 13.70 31.79 6.17
CA ILE A 665 13.31 33.00 5.43
C ILE A 665 14.49 33.97 5.36
N ARG A 666 15.20 34.19 6.48
CA ARG A 666 16.44 34.98 6.48
C ARG A 666 17.50 34.38 5.57
N GLY A 667 17.71 33.06 5.60
CA GLY A 667 18.67 32.38 4.73
C GLY A 667 18.40 32.58 3.24
N PHE A 668 17.14 32.48 2.82
CA PHE A 668 16.71 32.80 1.45
C PHE A 668 16.90 34.27 1.11
N GLY A 669 16.55 35.17 2.04
CA GLY A 669 16.77 36.61 1.89
C GLY A 669 18.24 36.96 1.65
N ILE A 670 19.14 36.41 2.48
CA ILE A 670 20.60 36.57 2.34
C ILE A 670 21.08 36.04 0.99
N SER A 671 20.61 34.85 0.59
CA SER A 671 21.03 34.22 -0.66
C SER A 671 20.60 35.03 -1.88
N LEU A 672 19.37 35.52 -1.92
CA LEU A 672 18.85 36.36 -3.00
C LEU A 672 19.58 37.70 -3.07
N LEU A 673 19.88 38.31 -1.92
CA LEU A 673 20.70 39.53 -1.86
C LEU A 673 22.10 39.31 -2.40
N ALA A 674 22.77 38.24 -1.95
CA ALA A 674 24.12 37.90 -2.39
C ALA A 674 24.17 37.66 -3.91
N VAL A 675 23.23 36.86 -4.43
CA VAL A 675 23.13 36.57 -5.87
C VAL A 675 22.80 37.84 -6.66
N GLY A 676 21.84 38.65 -6.21
CA GLY A 676 21.44 39.88 -6.87
C GLY A 676 22.57 40.92 -6.93
N LEU A 677 23.31 41.09 -5.82
CA LEU A 677 24.46 41.99 -5.76
C LEU A 677 25.60 41.51 -6.66
N LEU A 678 25.97 40.22 -6.58
CA LEU A 678 27.02 39.63 -7.43
C LEU A 678 26.65 39.73 -8.91
N ALA A 679 25.42 39.41 -9.27
CA ALA A 679 24.95 39.49 -10.65
C ALA A 679 24.93 40.93 -11.17
N SER A 680 24.57 41.91 -10.31
CA SER A 680 24.64 43.33 -10.64
C SER A 680 26.06 43.81 -10.91
N ILE A 681 27.04 43.38 -10.09
CA ILE A 681 28.47 43.69 -10.29
C ILE A 681 28.97 43.09 -11.61
N VAL A 682 28.64 41.83 -11.88
CA VAL A 682 29.02 41.14 -13.12
C VAL A 682 28.41 41.82 -14.35
N ASN A 683 27.13 42.20 -14.26
CA ASN A 683 26.42 42.90 -15.34
C ASN A 683 27.02 44.29 -15.62
N ALA A 684 27.35 45.06 -14.59
CA ALA A 684 28.03 46.34 -14.74
C ALA A 684 29.40 46.18 -15.41
N PHE A 685 30.17 45.16 -15.03
CA PHE A 685 31.46 44.86 -15.67
C PHE A 685 31.33 44.48 -17.14
N ILE A 686 30.33 43.66 -17.49
CA ILE A 686 30.03 43.29 -18.88
C ILE A 686 29.63 44.52 -19.68
N LEU A 687 28.81 45.40 -19.10
CA LEU A 687 28.40 46.65 -19.74
C LEU A 687 29.62 47.55 -20.00
N VAL A 688 30.51 47.76 -19.03
CA VAL A 688 31.74 48.56 -19.25
C VAL A 688 32.59 47.98 -20.39
N LYS A 689 32.73 46.65 -20.48
CA LYS A 689 33.48 46.01 -21.59
C LYS A 689 32.76 46.04 -22.93
N ALA A 690 31.43 46.02 -22.94
CA ALA A 690 30.65 46.06 -24.17
C ALA A 690 30.66 47.44 -24.82
N PHE A 691 31.02 48.50 -24.09
CA PHE A 691 31.10 49.88 -24.62
C PHE A 691 32.08 50.00 -25.79
N THR A 692 33.10 49.15 -25.83
CA THR A 692 34.10 49.10 -26.90
C THR A 692 33.76 48.09 -28.01
N MET A 693 32.55 47.52 -28.04
CA MET A 693 32.14 46.50 -29.02
C MET A 693 31.16 47.06 -30.05
N GLU A 694 31.25 46.61 -31.30
CA GLU A 694 30.38 47.06 -32.42
C GLU A 694 28.87 46.94 -32.15
N ARG A 695 28.46 45.99 -31.30
CA ARG A 695 27.05 45.75 -30.95
C ARG A 695 26.62 46.36 -29.61
N TRP A 696 27.30 47.41 -29.13
CA TRP A 696 27.03 48.08 -27.84
C TRP A 696 25.55 48.32 -27.55
N LYS A 697 24.76 48.78 -28.53
CA LYS A 697 23.32 49.06 -28.37
C LYS A 697 22.50 47.82 -27.96
N GLN A 698 22.86 46.64 -28.45
CA GLN A 698 22.18 45.39 -28.11
C GLN A 698 22.56 44.92 -26.70
N TYR A 699 23.85 44.99 -26.34
CA TYR A 699 24.33 44.66 -24.99
C TYR A 699 23.77 45.62 -23.93
N ARG A 700 23.63 46.90 -24.25
CA ARG A 700 23.00 47.89 -23.35
C ARG A 700 21.54 47.53 -23.05
N LYS A 701 20.74 47.15 -24.05
CA LYS A 701 19.35 46.72 -23.84
C LYS A 701 19.25 45.48 -22.96
N LEU A 702 20.08 44.46 -23.23
CA LEU A 702 20.12 43.23 -22.44
C LEU A 702 20.58 43.49 -21.00
N SER A 703 21.58 44.34 -20.81
CA SER A 703 22.11 44.68 -19.49
C SER A 703 21.12 45.48 -18.64
N ILE A 704 20.34 46.38 -19.25
CA ILE A 704 19.24 47.08 -18.56
C ILE A 704 18.17 46.07 -18.11
N LEU A 705 17.79 45.12 -18.96
CA LEU A 705 16.80 44.10 -18.62
C LEU A 705 17.27 43.20 -17.47
N LEU A 706 18.54 42.76 -17.52
CA LEU A 706 19.16 41.99 -16.44
C LEU A 706 19.28 42.80 -15.14
N ALA A 707 19.66 44.08 -15.22
CA ALA A 707 19.75 44.96 -14.06
C ALA A 707 18.40 45.09 -13.34
N THR A 708 17.30 45.23 -14.09
CA THR A 708 15.94 45.25 -13.50
C THR A 708 15.64 43.95 -12.76
N SER A 709 15.92 42.79 -13.35
CA SER A 709 15.72 41.49 -12.68
C SER A 709 16.56 41.33 -11.42
N PHE A 710 17.81 41.82 -11.41
CA PHE A 710 18.66 41.75 -10.23
C PHE A 710 18.23 42.72 -9.12
N VAL A 711 17.77 43.93 -9.48
CA VAL A 711 17.18 44.87 -8.53
C VAL A 711 15.94 44.26 -7.88
N VAL A 712 15.08 43.59 -8.65
CA VAL A 712 13.93 42.85 -8.10
C VAL A 712 14.40 41.75 -7.14
N ALA A 713 15.41 40.96 -7.49
CA ALA A 713 15.95 39.93 -6.60
C ALA A 713 16.51 40.52 -5.28
N ILE A 714 17.17 41.68 -5.34
CA ILE A 714 17.66 42.41 -4.16
C ILE A 714 16.50 42.89 -3.29
N ILE A 715 15.47 43.52 -3.90
CA ILE A 715 14.30 44.02 -3.18
C ILE A 715 13.55 42.87 -2.50
N VAL A 716 13.31 41.77 -3.21
CA VAL A 716 12.66 40.58 -2.64
C VAL A 716 13.51 39.98 -1.52
N GLY A 717 14.84 39.90 -1.71
CA GLY A 717 15.74 39.42 -0.66
C GLY A 717 15.74 40.29 0.60
N ALA A 718 15.66 41.62 0.47
CA ALA A 718 15.54 42.55 1.59
C ALA A 718 14.19 42.43 2.31
N ILE A 719 13.09 42.27 1.57
CA ILE A 719 11.76 42.03 2.15
C ILE A 719 11.77 40.72 2.95
N LEU A 720 12.35 39.64 2.41
CA LEU A 720 12.47 38.37 3.12
C LEU A 720 13.33 38.49 4.38
N LEU A 721 14.42 39.26 4.37
CA LEU A 721 15.19 39.52 5.60
C LEU A 721 14.35 40.18 6.69
N ILE A 722 13.51 41.16 6.33
CA ILE A 722 12.62 41.84 7.27
C ILE A 722 11.53 40.90 7.79
N LEU A 723 10.94 40.09 6.90
CA LEU A 723 9.90 39.12 7.28
C LEU A 723 10.44 37.95 8.13
N GLY A 724 11.72 37.65 8.02
CA GLY A 724 12.37 36.62 8.82
C GLY A 724 12.83 37.10 10.19
N LEU A 725 12.85 38.42 10.46
CA LEU A 725 13.19 38.99 11.77
C LEU A 725 12.15 38.62 12.82
#